data_AF-A0A8T5ELT5-F1
#
_entry.id   AF-A0A8T5ELT5-F1
#
_cell.length_a   1.000
_cell.length_b   1.000
_cell.length_c   1.000
_cell.angle_alpha   90.00
_cell.angle_beta   90.00
_cell.angle_gamma   90.00
#
_symmetry.space_group_name_H-M   'P 1'
#
loop_
_entity.id
_entity.type
_entity.pdbx_description
1 polymer ?
#
loop_
_entity_poly.entity_id
_entity_poly.type
_entity_poly.pdbx_seq_one_letter_code
_entity_poly.pdbx_strand_id
1 'polypeptide(L)'
;MLLFAGVGLASIRVKKDTTDDYLVAGRGMHPALAALSAVSTWNSGYMFIGAIGFTYVMGYNVIWLAIASTLGQLVAWMWLYKFIQEEGHKRNVRSLSSLVGDKAGSPEAKLAAVLSVLFLSIYAAAQLTSGGKALLVMMGWSELVGILIGFVLVVAYCYAGGIRASIWTDAIQSCVMIIGSMILCWIALGEVGGFSGMNSGLESQDTALTNIMPPDLMFGFSLWIFAFLLGGLAVAGQPQVVSRVMTLGSEKDRKQAMVWFFVWQTPFIILMTFVGLSSRVLFPKADNFDPELGLPMLAMDTMPAIGVGMILASIFAATMSTADSQVLACTAAITDDIKPEWREDHKTTKKVTLVVAAFATAISIGGLYVPGGDSVFKLVVLAVYGLGSIFVPLLIIRWMGYKPDSTHSIVMMVSAFSAVILWSLLPAIMDWKSVASADGVFPSVPGMGAAFAAHFIMNAMRTPDVSSLGRFNWPDSKKIGTFAAIIIIPLAGLEATYLATAPDAMVSSEPAPDSMWTLSVEGEDIWTEETILISDGATESFYFDVPSDAVLITFILNYSESNEGGVLAVCDDIETSHDLSELSPEFNNGSGISDLSGKLCGSNGLGVLKTVADHSEKDTYESHIKFIERLQVEKQDSSLAINVKIDVDRGTPLNGDSGEEISISYGYIRYISHNLTQIE
;
A
#
# COMPACT_ATOMS: atom_id res chain seq x y z
N MET A 1 -25.00 1.16 -7.46
CA MET A 1 -24.74 1.15 -8.93
C MET A 1 -25.96 1.50 -9.76
N LEU A 2 -27.06 0.71 -9.77
CA LEU A 2 -28.27 1.04 -10.55
C LEU A 2 -28.83 2.44 -10.24
N LEU A 3 -28.81 2.84 -8.96
CA LEU A 3 -29.19 4.19 -8.53
C LEU A 3 -28.32 5.28 -9.18
N PHE A 4 -27.01 5.08 -9.28
CA PHE A 4 -26.09 6.02 -9.94
C PHE A 4 -26.38 6.11 -11.44
N ALA A 5 -26.55 4.96 -12.11
CA ALA A 5 -26.92 4.92 -13.52
C ALA A 5 -28.26 5.63 -13.77
N GLY A 6 -29.25 5.43 -12.91
CA GLY A 6 -30.56 6.11 -12.99
C GLY A 6 -30.45 7.63 -12.87
N VAL A 7 -29.62 8.14 -11.95
CA VAL A 7 -29.35 9.58 -11.81
C VAL A 7 -28.62 10.15 -13.03
N GLY A 8 -27.62 9.42 -13.54
CA GLY A 8 -26.92 9.79 -14.77
C GLY A 8 -27.87 9.90 -15.97
N LEU A 9 -28.75 8.90 -16.16
CA LEU A 9 -29.78 8.91 -17.20
C LEU A 9 -30.79 10.04 -17.01
N ALA A 10 -31.13 10.39 -15.77
CA ALA A 10 -32.06 11.50 -15.51
C ALA A 10 -31.50 12.85 -15.97
N SER A 11 -30.18 13.06 -15.92
CA SER A 11 -29.54 14.29 -16.39
C SER A 11 -29.72 14.53 -17.90
N ILE A 12 -29.93 13.46 -18.69
CA ILE A 12 -30.18 13.55 -20.15
C ILE A 12 -31.48 14.32 -20.43
N ARG A 13 -32.44 14.34 -19.50
CA ARG A 13 -33.70 15.06 -19.68
C ARG A 13 -33.56 16.58 -19.65
N VAL A 14 -32.45 17.10 -19.12
CA VAL A 14 -32.20 18.54 -18.95
C VAL A 14 -30.98 19.03 -19.73
N LYS A 15 -30.28 18.13 -20.44
CA LYS A 15 -29.12 18.49 -21.24
C LYS A 15 -29.51 19.30 -22.48
N LYS A 16 -28.58 20.11 -22.98
CA LYS A 16 -28.67 20.74 -24.30
C LYS A 16 -27.64 20.09 -25.21
N ASP A 17 -27.98 19.86 -26.48
CA ASP A 17 -27.03 19.32 -27.45
C ASP A 17 -26.07 20.40 -27.96
N THR A 18 -25.21 20.88 -27.06
CA THR A 18 -24.11 21.81 -27.37
C THR A 18 -22.83 21.39 -26.68
N THR A 19 -21.69 21.67 -27.31
CA THR A 19 -20.36 21.40 -26.75
C THR A 19 -20.10 22.15 -25.43
N ASP A 20 -20.77 23.29 -25.22
CA ASP A 20 -20.70 24.07 -23.97
C ASP A 20 -21.45 23.39 -22.82
N ASP A 21 -22.64 22.83 -23.09
CA ASP A 21 -23.36 22.03 -22.10
C ASP A 21 -22.62 20.72 -21.79
N TYR A 22 -22.03 20.09 -22.81
CA TYR A 22 -21.30 18.84 -22.67
C TYR A 22 -20.03 18.96 -21.81
N LEU A 23 -19.26 20.05 -21.97
CA LEU A 23 -17.96 20.23 -21.31
C LEU A 23 -18.00 21.11 -20.06
N VAL A 24 -18.92 22.07 -19.95
CA VAL A 24 -19.01 22.99 -18.78
C VAL A 24 -20.43 23.17 -18.25
N ALA A 25 -21.38 22.30 -18.62
CA ALA A 25 -22.78 22.34 -18.18
C ALA A 25 -23.48 23.70 -18.38
N GLY A 26 -23.06 24.45 -19.41
CA GLY A 26 -23.58 25.78 -19.70
C GLY A 26 -23.32 26.81 -18.60
N ARG A 27 -22.36 26.54 -17.70
CA ARG A 27 -21.94 27.43 -16.59
C ARG A 27 -23.06 27.81 -15.61
N GLY A 28 -24.05 26.93 -15.47
CA GLY A 28 -25.21 27.12 -14.60
C GLY A 28 -25.36 26.03 -13.53
N MET A 29 -24.28 25.35 -13.15
CA MET A 29 -24.35 24.27 -12.18
C MET A 29 -24.56 24.81 -10.76
N HIS A 30 -25.42 24.16 -9.98
CA HIS A 30 -25.63 24.54 -8.59
C HIS A 30 -24.35 24.34 -7.78
N PRO A 31 -23.93 25.32 -6.94
CA PRO A 31 -22.66 25.28 -6.21
C PRO A 31 -22.40 24.00 -5.41
N ALA A 32 -23.44 23.50 -4.72
CA ALA A 32 -23.34 22.28 -3.94
C ALA A 32 -23.03 21.05 -4.81
N LEU A 33 -23.68 20.91 -5.98
CA LEU A 33 -23.46 19.75 -6.86
C LEU A 33 -22.05 19.78 -7.46
N ALA A 34 -21.60 20.94 -7.92
CA ALA A 34 -20.25 21.10 -8.43
C ALA A 34 -19.18 20.81 -7.34
N ALA A 35 -19.43 21.24 -6.10
CA ALA A 35 -18.53 21.00 -4.98
C ALA A 35 -18.48 19.52 -4.56
N LEU A 36 -19.64 18.87 -4.39
CA LEU A 36 -19.70 17.44 -4.07
C LEU A 36 -19.09 16.59 -5.19
N SER A 37 -19.28 16.98 -6.45
CA SER A 37 -18.60 16.34 -7.59
C SER A 37 -17.08 16.52 -7.53
N ALA A 38 -16.60 17.73 -7.23
CA ALA A 38 -15.18 17.98 -7.04
C ALA A 38 -14.59 17.16 -5.88
N VAL A 39 -15.33 17.01 -4.77
CA VAL A 39 -14.93 16.17 -3.62
C VAL A 39 -14.91 14.69 -3.99
N SER A 40 -15.93 14.19 -4.68
CA SER A 40 -15.95 12.79 -5.16
C SER A 40 -14.75 12.50 -6.06
N THR A 41 -14.51 13.38 -7.03
CA THR A 41 -13.38 13.27 -7.97
C THR A 41 -12.03 13.36 -7.24
N TRP A 42 -11.93 14.19 -6.20
CA TRP A 42 -10.70 14.40 -5.44
C TRP A 42 -10.41 13.25 -4.47
N ASN A 43 -11.42 12.73 -3.77
CA ASN A 43 -11.25 11.59 -2.90
C ASN A 43 -10.79 10.38 -3.71
N SER A 44 -11.46 10.03 -4.81
CA SER A 44 -11.04 8.99 -5.75
C SER A 44 -10.70 7.63 -5.09
N GLY A 45 -10.16 6.70 -5.87
CA GLY A 45 -9.51 5.49 -5.36
C GLY A 45 -8.29 5.79 -4.49
N TYR A 46 -7.69 6.98 -4.63
CA TYR A 46 -6.65 7.45 -3.71
C TYR A 46 -7.11 7.39 -2.27
N MET A 47 -8.20 8.06 -1.91
CA MET A 47 -8.63 8.18 -0.52
C MET A 47 -9.03 6.82 0.09
N PHE A 48 -9.57 5.91 -0.72
CA PHE A 48 -10.04 4.61 -0.26
C PHE A 48 -8.98 3.51 -0.24
N ILE A 49 -7.93 3.63 -1.04
CA ILE A 49 -6.90 2.59 -1.19
C ILE A 49 -5.52 3.18 -0.93
N GLY A 50 -5.07 4.14 -1.74
CA GLY A 50 -3.73 4.72 -1.62
C GLY A 50 -3.46 5.48 -0.31
N ALA A 51 -4.37 6.34 0.13
CA ALA A 51 -4.26 7.13 1.36
C ALA A 51 -4.40 6.27 2.61
N ILE A 52 -5.18 5.19 2.53
CA ILE A 52 -5.24 4.17 3.58
C ILE A 52 -3.88 3.50 3.72
N GLY A 53 -3.30 3.02 2.62
CA GLY A 53 -1.96 2.42 2.63
C GLY A 53 -0.89 3.40 3.12
N PHE A 54 -0.97 4.67 2.71
CA PHE A 54 -0.06 5.70 3.21
C PHE A 54 -0.22 5.95 4.72
N THR A 55 -1.45 6.10 5.20
CA THR A 55 -1.75 6.28 6.64
C THR A 55 -1.30 5.07 7.45
N TYR A 56 -1.50 3.87 6.92
CA TYR A 56 -1.08 2.62 7.51
C TYR A 56 0.44 2.60 7.77
N VAL A 57 1.23 3.05 6.79
CA VAL A 57 2.69 3.10 6.91
C VAL A 57 3.14 4.24 7.83
N MET A 58 2.44 5.36 7.80
CA MET A 58 2.86 6.60 8.44
C MET A 58 2.45 6.77 9.90
N GLY A 59 1.34 6.16 10.33
CA GLY A 59 0.80 6.41 11.66
C GLY A 59 0.38 7.89 11.85
N TYR A 60 0.59 8.44 13.04
CA TYR A 60 0.12 9.77 13.44
C TYR A 60 0.79 10.93 12.71
N ASN A 61 1.97 10.73 12.13
CA ASN A 61 2.64 11.78 11.36
C ASN A 61 1.82 12.25 10.14
N VAL A 62 0.86 11.43 9.67
CA VAL A 62 -0.06 11.75 8.56
C VAL A 62 -0.90 13.01 8.81
N ILE A 63 -1.02 13.44 10.07
CA ILE A 63 -1.72 14.68 10.43
C ILE A 63 -1.15 15.90 9.69
N TRP A 64 0.16 15.92 9.43
CA TRP A 64 0.80 17.00 8.69
C TRP A 64 0.39 17.04 7.24
N LEU A 65 0.21 15.87 6.60
CA LEU A 65 -0.39 15.78 5.28
C LEU A 65 -1.79 16.39 5.30
N ALA A 66 -2.64 15.97 6.24
CA ALA A 66 -4.02 16.42 6.34
C ALA A 66 -4.10 17.95 6.49
N ILE A 67 -3.33 18.54 7.42
CA ILE A 67 -3.33 19.99 7.68
C ILE A 67 -2.74 20.77 6.51
N ALA A 68 -1.53 20.43 6.08
CA ALA A 68 -0.82 21.19 5.05
C ALA A 68 -1.50 21.10 3.68
N SER A 69 -1.98 19.91 3.29
CA SER A 69 -2.75 19.75 2.06
C SER A 69 -4.08 20.49 2.11
N THR A 70 -4.79 20.48 3.24
CA THR A 70 -6.04 21.26 3.39
C THR A 70 -5.78 22.75 3.27
N LEU A 71 -4.68 23.25 3.86
CA LEU A 71 -4.28 24.65 3.72
C LEU A 71 -3.93 25.01 2.27
N GLY A 72 -3.18 24.16 1.57
CA GLY A 72 -2.88 24.33 0.15
C GLY A 72 -4.15 24.39 -0.71
N GLN A 73 -5.12 23.50 -0.44
CA GLN A 73 -6.42 23.51 -1.10
C GLN A 73 -7.22 24.78 -0.79
N LEU A 74 -7.16 25.28 0.45
CA LEU A 74 -7.84 26.52 0.83
C LEU A 74 -7.26 27.71 0.06
N VAL A 75 -5.92 27.79 -0.07
CA VAL A 75 -5.25 28.80 -0.88
C VAL A 75 -5.65 28.69 -2.35
N ALA A 76 -5.66 27.47 -2.90
CA ALA A 76 -6.16 27.21 -4.26
C ALA A 76 -7.59 27.72 -4.45
N TRP A 77 -8.50 27.40 -3.53
CA TRP A 77 -9.88 27.88 -3.58
C TRP A 77 -10.01 29.38 -3.44
N MET A 78 -9.29 30.03 -2.52
CA MET A 78 -9.40 31.47 -2.35
C MET A 78 -8.88 32.24 -3.56
N TRP A 79 -7.77 31.81 -4.15
CA TRP A 79 -7.03 32.59 -5.14
C TRP A 79 -7.04 31.98 -6.54
N LEU A 80 -6.55 30.74 -6.71
CA LEU A 80 -6.36 30.14 -8.03
C LEU A 80 -7.70 29.82 -8.71
N TYR A 81 -8.67 29.23 -8.00
CA TYR A 81 -9.98 28.96 -8.58
C TYR A 81 -10.79 30.23 -8.87
N LYS A 82 -10.55 31.33 -8.15
CA LYS A 82 -11.10 32.64 -8.53
C LYS A 82 -10.56 33.05 -9.89
N PHE A 83 -9.24 33.02 -10.05
CA PHE A 83 -8.57 33.37 -11.30
C PHE A 83 -9.02 32.46 -12.46
N ILE A 84 -9.03 31.14 -12.26
CA ILE A 84 -9.43 30.15 -13.25
C ILE A 84 -10.86 30.36 -13.72
N GLN A 85 -11.81 30.57 -12.80
CA GLN A 85 -13.21 30.81 -13.16
C GLN A 85 -13.37 32.10 -13.98
N GLU A 86 -12.77 33.21 -13.51
CA GLU A 86 -12.87 34.50 -14.18
C GLU A 86 -12.25 34.48 -15.59
N GLU A 87 -11.03 33.96 -15.72
CA GLU A 87 -10.36 33.87 -17.02
C GLU A 87 -11.03 32.86 -17.94
N GLY A 88 -11.54 31.75 -17.39
CA GLY A 88 -12.36 30.78 -18.10
C GLY A 88 -13.58 31.42 -18.75
N HIS A 89 -14.28 32.30 -18.02
CA HIS A 89 -15.44 33.04 -18.51
C HIS A 89 -15.06 34.11 -19.52
N LYS A 90 -14.09 34.97 -19.18
CA LYS A 90 -13.66 36.09 -20.03
C LYS A 90 -13.17 35.61 -21.40
N ARG A 91 -12.47 34.48 -21.44
CA ARG A 91 -11.83 33.95 -22.66
C ARG A 91 -12.65 32.85 -23.34
N ASN A 92 -13.79 32.46 -22.76
CA ASN A 92 -14.64 31.36 -23.21
C ASN A 92 -13.87 30.05 -23.47
N VAL A 93 -12.92 29.73 -22.60
CA VAL A 93 -12.14 28.48 -22.66
C VAL A 93 -12.82 27.39 -21.83
N ARG A 94 -12.60 26.13 -22.22
CA ARG A 94 -13.27 24.95 -21.64
C ARG A 94 -12.32 23.93 -21.01
N SER A 95 -11.02 24.04 -21.29
CA SER A 95 -9.98 23.18 -20.73
C SER A 95 -8.94 23.99 -19.96
N LEU A 96 -8.31 23.36 -18.97
CA LEU A 96 -7.18 23.94 -18.25
C LEU A 96 -5.97 24.15 -19.18
N SER A 97 -5.75 23.25 -20.14
CA SER A 97 -4.70 23.35 -21.16
C SER A 97 -4.86 24.60 -22.05
N SER A 98 -6.09 24.93 -22.47
CA SER A 98 -6.40 26.19 -23.16
C SER A 98 -6.21 27.42 -22.27
N LEU A 99 -6.43 27.31 -20.96
CA LEU A 99 -6.32 28.44 -20.03
C LEU A 99 -4.87 28.94 -19.90
N VAL A 100 -3.89 28.04 -19.98
CA VAL A 100 -2.47 28.39 -19.90
C VAL A 100 -1.85 28.83 -21.22
N GLY A 101 -2.50 28.57 -22.35
CA GLY A 101 -2.13 29.15 -23.65
C GLY A 101 -2.81 30.47 -23.93
N ASP A 102 -2.41 31.17 -24.99
CA ASP A 102 -3.04 32.44 -25.38
C ASP A 102 -4.35 32.23 -26.16
N LYS A 103 -4.41 31.15 -26.94
CA LYS A 103 -5.61 30.69 -27.67
C LYS A 103 -5.65 29.17 -27.69
N ALA A 104 -6.84 28.59 -27.82
CA ALA A 104 -7.00 27.15 -28.00
C ALA A 104 -6.15 26.65 -29.18
N GLY A 105 -5.44 25.53 -28.98
CA GLY A 105 -4.56 24.93 -29.99
C GLY A 105 -3.23 25.65 -30.26
N SER A 106 -2.84 26.64 -29.46
CA SER A 106 -1.48 27.21 -29.49
C SER A 106 -0.42 26.15 -29.11
N PRO A 107 0.86 26.33 -29.48
CA PRO A 107 1.91 25.35 -29.18
C PRO A 107 2.00 24.98 -27.70
N GLU A 108 1.88 25.98 -26.81
CA GLU A 108 1.87 25.77 -25.37
C GLU A 108 0.58 25.09 -24.87
N ALA A 109 -0.59 25.41 -25.43
CA ALA A 109 -1.83 24.70 -25.09
C ALA A 109 -1.78 23.23 -25.53
N LYS A 110 -1.19 22.93 -26.70
CA LYS A 110 -0.96 21.58 -27.21
C LYS A 110 -0.03 20.78 -26.31
N LEU A 111 1.09 21.36 -25.89
CA LEU A 111 2.00 20.69 -24.95
C LEU A 111 1.31 20.45 -23.60
N ALA A 112 0.60 21.46 -23.08
CA ALA A 112 -0.18 21.31 -21.86
C ALA A 112 -1.23 20.18 -21.97
N ALA A 113 -1.89 20.06 -23.13
CA ALA A 113 -2.86 18.99 -23.41
C ALA A 113 -2.20 17.60 -23.48
N VAL A 114 -1.05 17.46 -24.16
CA VAL A 114 -0.29 16.20 -24.21
C VAL A 114 0.14 15.76 -22.82
N LEU A 115 0.71 16.68 -22.02
CA LEU A 115 1.11 16.38 -20.65
C LEU A 115 -0.10 16.09 -19.75
N SER A 116 -1.25 16.76 -19.98
CA SER A 116 -2.50 16.44 -19.29
C SER A 116 -2.95 15.01 -19.58
N VAL A 117 -2.98 14.61 -20.86
CA VAL A 117 -3.37 13.26 -21.26
C VAL A 117 -2.45 12.21 -20.63
N LEU A 118 -1.14 12.45 -20.60
CA LEU A 118 -0.18 11.54 -19.98
C LEU A 118 -0.47 11.32 -18.49
N PHE A 119 -0.45 12.37 -17.67
CA PHE A 119 -0.61 12.23 -16.22
C PHE A 119 -2.04 11.84 -15.83
N LEU A 120 -3.07 12.32 -16.53
CA LEU A 120 -4.45 11.91 -16.24
C LEU A 120 -4.71 10.45 -16.62
N SER A 121 -4.01 9.90 -17.63
CA SER A 121 -4.11 8.48 -17.95
C SER A 121 -3.43 7.62 -16.88
N ILE A 122 -2.31 8.08 -16.30
CA ILE A 122 -1.68 7.44 -15.13
C ILE A 122 -2.62 7.49 -13.92
N TYR A 123 -3.27 8.62 -13.69
CA TYR A 123 -4.22 8.76 -12.59
C TYR A 123 -5.47 7.87 -12.81
N ALA A 124 -5.98 7.79 -14.04
CA ALA A 124 -7.07 6.89 -14.41
C ALA A 124 -6.68 5.41 -14.24
N ALA A 125 -5.45 5.05 -14.58
CA ALA A 125 -4.91 3.72 -14.33
C ALA A 125 -4.95 3.38 -12.83
N ALA A 126 -4.56 4.32 -11.95
CA ALA A 126 -4.66 4.14 -10.51
C ALA A 126 -6.09 3.89 -10.02
N GLN A 127 -7.10 4.47 -10.68
CA GLN A 127 -8.52 4.22 -10.34
C GLN A 127 -8.94 2.80 -10.69
N LEU A 128 -8.50 2.31 -11.85
CA LEU A 128 -8.78 0.94 -12.29
C LEU A 128 -8.09 -0.07 -11.37
N THR A 129 -6.82 0.16 -11.03
CA THR A 129 -6.06 -0.63 -10.07
C THR A 129 -6.73 -0.64 -8.69
N SER A 130 -7.20 0.51 -8.19
CA SER A 130 -7.96 0.61 -6.94
C SER A 130 -9.23 -0.24 -6.95
N GLY A 131 -10.00 -0.23 -8.05
CA GLY A 131 -11.16 -1.11 -8.22
C GLY A 131 -10.77 -2.59 -8.31
N GLY A 132 -9.62 -2.89 -8.94
CA GLY A 132 -9.01 -4.20 -9.00
C GLY A 132 -8.70 -4.78 -7.62
N LYS A 133 -7.95 -4.04 -6.79
CA LYS A 133 -7.60 -4.41 -5.41
C LYS A 133 -8.83 -4.63 -4.54
N ALA A 134 -9.86 -3.79 -4.69
CA ALA A 134 -11.11 -3.97 -3.97
C ALA A 134 -11.84 -5.28 -4.34
N LEU A 135 -11.92 -5.61 -5.63
CA LEU A 135 -12.53 -6.87 -6.07
C LEU A 135 -11.70 -8.11 -5.70
N LEU A 136 -10.38 -7.97 -5.66
CA LEU A 136 -9.48 -9.01 -5.17
C LEU A 136 -9.83 -9.40 -3.74
N VAL A 137 -9.88 -8.43 -2.83
CA VAL A 137 -10.13 -8.70 -1.42
C VAL A 137 -11.59 -9.10 -1.17
N MET A 138 -12.54 -8.35 -1.73
CA MET A 138 -13.95 -8.46 -1.32
C MET A 138 -14.73 -9.54 -2.09
N MET A 139 -14.21 -9.99 -3.23
CA MET A 139 -14.86 -11.00 -4.08
C MET A 139 -13.96 -12.18 -4.44
N GLY A 140 -12.66 -12.15 -4.08
CA GLY A 140 -11.69 -13.17 -4.46
C GLY A 140 -11.36 -13.20 -5.96
N TRP A 141 -11.67 -12.13 -6.69
CA TRP A 141 -11.45 -12.07 -8.15
C TRP A 141 -10.07 -11.52 -8.46
N SER A 142 -9.35 -12.13 -9.41
CA SER A 142 -8.03 -11.60 -9.81
C SER A 142 -8.09 -10.11 -10.13
N GLU A 143 -7.07 -9.35 -9.73
CA GLU A 143 -7.03 -7.89 -9.91
C GLU A 143 -7.23 -7.48 -11.38
N LEU A 144 -6.70 -8.26 -12.33
CA LEU A 144 -6.91 -8.08 -13.76
C LEU A 144 -8.39 -8.05 -14.14
N VAL A 145 -9.20 -8.98 -13.61
CA VAL A 145 -10.65 -9.01 -13.85
C VAL A 145 -11.30 -7.74 -13.31
N GLY A 146 -10.90 -7.30 -12.13
CA GLY A 146 -11.43 -6.07 -11.56
C GLY A 146 -11.08 -4.81 -12.36
N ILE A 147 -9.85 -4.73 -12.88
CA ILE A 147 -9.41 -3.67 -13.80
C ILE A 147 -10.27 -3.66 -15.08
N LEU A 148 -10.52 -4.82 -15.67
CA LEU A 148 -11.34 -4.94 -16.89
C LEU A 148 -12.81 -4.57 -16.65
N ILE A 149 -13.36 -4.92 -15.48
CA ILE A 149 -14.69 -4.47 -15.06
C ILE A 149 -14.71 -2.94 -14.91
N GLY A 150 -13.69 -2.36 -14.26
CA GLY A 150 -13.51 -0.93 -14.15
C GLY A 150 -13.50 -0.24 -15.52
N PHE A 151 -12.75 -0.77 -16.49
CA PHE A 151 -12.70 -0.25 -17.86
C PHE A 151 -14.09 -0.22 -18.52
N VAL A 152 -14.83 -1.33 -18.46
CA VAL A 152 -16.18 -1.42 -19.05
C VAL A 152 -17.11 -0.38 -18.42
N LEU A 153 -17.04 -0.23 -17.09
CA LEU A 153 -17.89 0.72 -16.36
C LEU A 153 -17.52 2.17 -16.68
N VAL A 154 -16.23 2.52 -16.74
CA VAL A 154 -15.76 3.85 -17.14
C VAL A 154 -16.25 4.19 -18.56
N VAL A 155 -16.06 3.29 -19.53
CA VAL A 155 -16.52 3.52 -20.92
C VAL A 155 -18.04 3.70 -20.99
N ALA A 156 -18.80 2.87 -20.27
CA ALA A 156 -20.26 2.98 -20.24
C ALA A 156 -20.73 4.33 -19.68
N TYR A 157 -20.07 4.82 -18.62
CA TYR A 157 -20.40 6.10 -18.00
C TYR A 157 -20.02 7.30 -18.87
N CYS A 158 -18.81 7.31 -19.45
CA CYS A 158 -18.36 8.39 -20.32
C CYS A 158 -19.29 8.59 -21.54
N TYR A 159 -19.88 7.50 -22.05
CA TYR A 159 -20.78 7.56 -23.21
C TYR A 159 -22.18 8.09 -22.88
N ALA A 160 -22.57 8.07 -21.60
CA ALA A 160 -23.95 8.29 -21.19
C ALA A 160 -24.34 9.76 -20.96
N GLY A 161 -23.44 10.72 -20.66
CA GLY A 161 -23.97 12.06 -20.35
C GLY A 161 -23.07 13.27 -20.11
N GLY A 162 -21.78 13.25 -20.46
CA GLY A 162 -20.92 14.44 -20.36
C GLY A 162 -20.81 15.01 -18.94
N ILE A 163 -20.29 16.24 -18.79
CA ILE A 163 -19.95 16.77 -17.46
C ILE A 163 -21.18 16.95 -16.55
N ARG A 164 -22.36 17.22 -17.10
CA ARG A 164 -23.59 17.38 -16.32
C ARG A 164 -24.02 16.07 -15.67
N ALA A 165 -24.00 14.98 -16.42
CA ALA A 165 -24.30 13.65 -15.88
C ALA A 165 -23.27 13.25 -14.83
N SER A 166 -21.99 13.45 -15.14
CA SER A 166 -20.87 13.21 -14.25
C SER A 166 -21.07 13.95 -12.92
N ILE A 167 -21.35 15.25 -12.93
CA ILE A 167 -21.60 16.03 -11.70
C ILE A 167 -22.79 15.49 -10.89
N TRP A 168 -23.87 15.07 -11.54
CA TRP A 168 -25.04 14.54 -10.84
C TRP A 168 -24.77 13.17 -10.21
N THR A 169 -24.10 12.27 -10.93
CA THR A 169 -23.71 10.96 -10.41
C THR A 169 -22.72 11.12 -9.27
N ASP A 170 -21.72 11.99 -9.43
CA ASP A 170 -20.69 12.22 -8.42
C ASP A 170 -21.30 12.77 -7.13
N ALA A 171 -22.30 13.66 -7.22
CA ALA A 171 -22.94 14.23 -6.05
C ALA A 171 -23.62 13.16 -5.20
N ILE A 172 -24.39 12.25 -5.81
CA ILE A 172 -25.05 11.17 -5.05
C ILE A 172 -24.06 10.08 -4.61
N GLN A 173 -23.03 9.81 -5.40
CA GLN A 173 -21.92 8.92 -5.05
C GLN A 173 -21.18 9.41 -3.81
N SER A 174 -20.91 10.72 -3.72
CA SER A 174 -20.26 11.33 -2.56
C SER A 174 -21.05 11.14 -1.25
N CYS A 175 -22.39 11.09 -1.33
CA CYS A 175 -23.24 10.80 -0.18
C CYS A 175 -23.13 9.34 0.25
N VAL A 176 -23.06 8.39 -0.69
CA VAL A 176 -22.88 6.97 -0.35
C VAL A 176 -21.49 6.74 0.26
N MET A 177 -20.47 7.35 -0.33
CA MET A 177 -19.10 7.28 0.15
C MET A 177 -18.99 7.79 1.60
N ILE A 178 -19.59 8.94 1.94
CA ILE A 178 -19.43 9.51 3.29
C ILE A 178 -20.16 8.68 4.35
N ILE A 179 -21.35 8.15 4.00
CA ILE A 179 -22.12 7.28 4.89
C ILE A 179 -21.37 5.95 5.12
N GLY A 180 -20.87 5.34 4.04
CA GLY A 180 -20.07 4.11 4.11
C GLY A 180 -18.82 4.29 4.98
N SER A 181 -18.04 5.33 4.71
CA SER A 181 -16.83 5.66 5.50
C SER A 181 -17.15 5.95 6.97
N MET A 182 -18.27 6.62 7.26
CA MET A 182 -18.69 6.90 8.64
C MET A 182 -19.02 5.63 9.42
N ILE A 183 -19.78 4.72 8.81
CA ILE A 183 -20.14 3.44 9.44
C ILE A 183 -18.89 2.58 9.63
N LEU A 184 -18.04 2.46 8.60
CA LEU A 184 -16.80 1.69 8.71
C LEU A 184 -15.87 2.26 9.77
N CYS A 185 -15.66 3.58 9.81
CA CYS A 185 -14.85 4.23 10.83
C CYS A 185 -15.38 3.97 12.24
N TRP A 186 -16.71 4.00 12.44
CA TRP A 186 -17.33 3.70 13.72
C TRP A 186 -17.04 2.26 14.18
N ILE A 187 -17.20 1.29 13.28
CA ILE A 187 -16.91 -0.13 13.56
C ILE A 187 -15.42 -0.32 13.82
N ALA A 188 -14.56 0.20 12.94
CA ALA A 188 -13.11 0.12 13.05
C ALA A 188 -12.58 0.65 14.39
N LEU A 189 -13.13 1.76 14.88
CA LEU A 189 -12.82 2.30 16.19
C LEU A 189 -13.28 1.36 17.32
N GLY A 190 -14.42 0.70 17.17
CA GLY A 190 -14.90 -0.30 18.12
C GLY A 190 -13.96 -1.50 18.24
N GLU A 191 -13.54 -2.05 17.09
CA GLU A 191 -12.66 -3.24 17.02
C GLU A 191 -11.28 -3.00 17.64
N VAL A 192 -10.74 -1.78 17.52
CA VAL A 192 -9.45 -1.43 18.13
C VAL A 192 -9.58 -0.94 19.58
N GLY A 193 -10.75 -1.01 20.22
CA GLY A 193 -10.93 -0.56 21.61
C GLY A 193 -10.97 0.96 21.79
N GLY A 194 -11.45 1.68 20.77
CA GLY A 194 -11.55 3.15 20.75
C GLY A 194 -10.21 3.84 20.52
N PHE A 195 -10.15 5.14 20.81
CA PHE A 195 -8.92 5.92 20.66
C PHE A 195 -7.77 5.43 21.56
N SER A 196 -8.11 4.94 22.75
CA SER A 196 -7.10 4.41 23.68
C SER A 196 -6.46 3.14 23.13
N GLY A 197 -7.29 2.18 22.69
CA GLY A 197 -6.79 0.92 22.15
C GLY A 197 -6.08 1.09 20.80
N MET A 198 -6.52 2.06 19.97
CA MET A 198 -5.77 2.45 18.77
C MET A 198 -4.37 2.97 19.12
N ASN A 199 -4.26 3.90 20.08
CA ASN A 199 -2.98 4.45 20.48
C ASN A 199 -2.04 3.37 21.01
N SER A 200 -2.50 2.56 21.97
CA SER A 200 -1.69 1.49 22.53
C SER A 200 -1.35 0.42 21.49
N GLY A 201 -2.25 0.12 20.56
CA GLY A 201 -2.04 -0.83 19.48
C GLY A 201 -0.93 -0.37 18.52
N LEU A 202 -0.98 0.89 18.09
CA LEU A 202 0.07 1.47 17.24
C LEU A 202 1.41 1.52 17.98
N GLU A 203 1.42 2.03 19.21
CA GLU A 203 2.62 2.18 20.02
C GLU A 203 3.28 0.83 20.36
N SER A 204 2.48 -0.22 20.56
CA SER A 204 2.99 -1.59 20.79
C SER A 204 3.67 -2.21 19.57
N GLN A 205 3.33 -1.73 18.36
CA GLN A 205 3.99 -2.18 17.14
C GLN A 205 5.26 -1.38 16.87
N ASP A 206 5.18 -0.06 16.98
CA ASP A 206 6.31 0.85 16.82
C ASP A 206 5.95 2.23 17.42
N THR A 207 6.81 2.73 18.32
CA THR A 207 6.62 4.04 18.96
C THR A 207 6.67 5.21 17.96
N ALA A 208 7.30 5.04 16.79
CA ALA A 208 7.28 6.02 15.72
C ALA A 208 5.87 6.22 15.11
N LEU A 209 4.99 5.21 15.20
CA LEU A 209 3.61 5.29 14.64
C LEU A 209 2.70 6.22 15.46
N THR A 210 2.99 6.45 16.74
CA THR A 210 2.27 7.41 17.58
C THR A 210 2.98 8.75 17.71
N ASN A 211 4.16 8.88 17.11
CA ASN A 211 4.87 10.15 17.05
C ASN A 211 4.29 11.06 15.95
N ILE A 212 4.06 12.32 16.31
CA ILE A 212 3.59 13.34 15.36
C ILE A 212 4.74 13.83 14.48
N MET A 213 5.98 13.74 14.94
CA MET A 213 7.17 14.03 14.15
C MET A 213 7.63 12.79 13.41
N PRO A 214 7.81 12.84 12.07
CA PRO A 214 8.31 11.70 11.31
C PRO A 214 9.81 11.45 11.58
N PRO A 215 10.27 10.19 11.65
CA PRO A 215 11.70 9.87 11.73
C PRO A 215 12.43 10.16 10.40
N ASP A 216 13.76 10.34 10.49
CA ASP A 216 14.73 10.32 9.38
C ASP A 216 14.40 11.15 8.12
N LEU A 217 13.86 12.36 8.26
CA LEU A 217 13.63 13.22 7.10
C LEU A 217 14.94 13.79 6.54
N MET A 218 15.44 13.25 5.43
CA MET A 218 16.72 13.67 4.85
C MET A 218 16.77 15.17 4.49
N PHE A 219 15.65 15.75 4.05
CA PHE A 219 15.58 17.17 3.67
C PHE A 219 14.95 18.08 4.74
N GLY A 220 14.80 17.57 5.96
CA GLY A 220 14.21 18.31 7.08
C GLY A 220 12.68 18.40 7.04
N PHE A 221 12.13 18.79 8.18
CA PHE A 221 10.69 18.74 8.44
C PHE A 221 9.90 19.82 7.71
N SER A 222 10.49 21.00 7.57
CA SER A 222 9.87 22.14 6.90
C SER A 222 9.60 21.85 5.42
N LEU A 223 10.57 21.23 4.73
CA LEU A 223 10.40 20.91 3.32
C LEU A 223 9.39 19.79 3.10
N TRP A 224 9.37 18.82 4.02
CA TRP A 224 8.39 17.75 4.06
C TRP A 224 6.95 18.27 4.20
N ILE A 225 6.67 19.13 5.20
CA ILE A 225 5.36 19.79 5.35
C ILE A 225 5.03 20.63 4.11
N PHE A 226 6.01 21.38 3.61
CA PHE A 226 5.81 22.24 2.45
C PHE A 226 5.42 21.44 1.20
N ALA A 227 5.95 20.23 1.03
CA ALA A 227 5.58 19.34 -0.06
C ALA A 227 4.09 18.96 -0.03
N PHE A 228 3.51 18.72 1.15
CA PHE A 228 2.06 18.49 1.29
C PHE A 228 1.23 19.74 0.99
N LEU A 229 1.72 20.92 1.39
CA LEU A 229 1.07 22.19 1.04
C LEU A 229 1.04 22.41 -0.48
N LEU A 230 2.15 22.12 -1.17
CA LEU A 230 2.20 22.14 -2.63
C LEU A 230 1.28 21.09 -3.25
N GLY A 231 1.11 19.92 -2.61
CA GLY A 231 0.14 18.91 -3.03
C GLY A 231 -1.30 19.39 -2.93
N GLY A 232 -1.66 20.07 -1.85
CA GLY A 232 -2.95 20.73 -1.72
C GLY A 232 -3.15 21.85 -2.74
N LEU A 233 -2.10 22.59 -3.07
CA LEU A 233 -2.15 23.62 -4.11
C LEU A 233 -2.25 23.02 -5.53
N ALA A 234 -1.65 21.85 -5.75
CA ALA A 234 -1.65 21.10 -7.01
C ALA A 234 -3.06 20.72 -7.47
N VAL A 235 -4.06 20.73 -6.58
CA VAL A 235 -5.47 20.52 -6.94
C VAL A 235 -5.94 21.54 -7.97
N ALA A 236 -5.48 22.79 -7.90
CA ALA A 236 -5.79 23.81 -8.91
C ALA A 236 -5.18 23.53 -10.29
N GLY A 237 -4.19 22.63 -10.35
CA GLY A 237 -3.57 22.16 -11.58
C GLY A 237 -4.26 20.94 -12.20
N GLN A 238 -5.34 20.42 -11.61
CA GLN A 238 -6.02 19.20 -12.05
C GLN A 238 -7.16 19.51 -13.04
N PRO A 239 -7.05 19.19 -14.34
CA PRO A 239 -8.08 19.50 -15.33
C PRO A 239 -9.48 18.95 -14.97
N GLN A 240 -9.53 17.74 -14.43
CA GLN A 240 -10.75 17.06 -14.02
C GLN A 240 -11.48 17.80 -12.88
N VAL A 241 -10.75 18.40 -11.93
CA VAL A 241 -11.35 19.21 -10.85
C VAL A 241 -11.68 20.62 -11.34
N VAL A 242 -10.77 21.25 -12.09
CA VAL A 242 -10.97 22.57 -12.69
C VAL A 242 -12.23 22.64 -13.53
N SER A 243 -12.54 21.60 -14.30
CA SER A 243 -13.76 21.53 -15.11
C SER A 243 -15.04 21.77 -14.29
N ARG A 244 -15.11 21.27 -13.04
CA ARG A 244 -16.25 21.51 -12.12
C ARG A 244 -16.35 22.97 -11.71
N VAL A 245 -15.22 23.57 -11.37
CA VAL A 245 -15.15 25.00 -11.00
C VAL A 245 -15.56 25.88 -12.18
N MET A 246 -15.19 25.52 -13.40
CA MET A 246 -15.59 26.23 -14.62
C MET A 246 -17.10 26.13 -14.91
N THR A 247 -17.84 25.20 -14.29
CA THR A 247 -19.31 25.12 -14.42
C THR A 247 -20.07 26.14 -13.56
N LEU A 248 -19.37 26.86 -12.67
CA LEU A 248 -19.97 27.83 -11.76
C LEU A 248 -20.09 29.20 -12.44
N GLY A 249 -21.29 29.80 -12.40
CA GLY A 249 -21.62 31.01 -13.15
C GLY A 249 -21.05 32.32 -12.58
N SER A 250 -20.83 32.40 -11.27
CA SER A 250 -20.43 33.65 -10.61
C SER A 250 -19.43 33.46 -9.46
N GLU A 251 -18.81 34.57 -9.00
CA GLU A 251 -17.93 34.54 -7.81
C GLU A 251 -18.70 34.10 -6.56
N LYS A 252 -19.98 34.47 -6.43
CA LYS A 252 -20.85 34.04 -5.32
C LYS A 252 -21.01 32.53 -5.33
N ASP A 253 -21.29 31.95 -6.49
CA ASP A 253 -21.42 30.49 -6.66
C ASP A 253 -20.13 29.78 -6.32
N ARG A 254 -18.97 30.32 -6.72
CA ARG A 254 -17.66 29.78 -6.36
C ARG A 254 -17.36 29.81 -4.87
N LYS A 255 -17.69 30.91 -4.18
CA LYS A 255 -17.55 31.00 -2.72
C LYS A 255 -18.45 30.00 -2.01
N GLN A 256 -19.69 29.82 -2.48
CA GLN A 256 -20.60 28.82 -1.93
C GLN A 256 -20.09 27.39 -2.19
N ALA A 257 -19.56 27.11 -3.39
CA ALA A 257 -18.96 25.82 -3.73
C ALA A 257 -17.73 25.51 -2.86
N MET A 258 -16.89 26.51 -2.57
CA MET A 258 -15.76 26.38 -1.63
C MET A 258 -16.22 25.92 -0.25
N VAL A 259 -17.28 26.53 0.30
CA VAL A 259 -17.82 26.12 1.61
C VAL A 259 -18.32 24.68 1.56
N TRP A 260 -19.12 24.32 0.55
CA TRP A 260 -19.58 22.94 0.37
C TRP A 260 -18.43 21.95 0.23
N PHE A 261 -17.38 22.32 -0.50
CA PHE A 261 -16.19 21.49 -0.68
C PHE A 261 -15.55 21.14 0.66
N PHE A 262 -15.26 22.14 1.51
CA PHE A 262 -14.61 21.88 2.81
C PHE A 262 -15.53 21.22 3.85
N VAL A 263 -16.83 21.52 3.81
CA VAL A 263 -17.83 20.84 4.66
C VAL A 263 -17.90 19.35 4.34
N TRP A 264 -17.71 18.97 3.08
CA TRP A 264 -17.73 17.57 2.66
C TRP A 264 -16.37 16.89 2.76
N GLN A 265 -15.29 17.57 2.35
CA GLN A 265 -13.93 17.02 2.31
C GLN A 265 -13.34 16.76 3.69
N THR A 266 -13.53 17.69 4.63
CA THR A 266 -12.90 17.60 5.96
C THR A 266 -13.33 16.34 6.72
N PRO A 267 -14.64 16.00 6.80
CA PRO A 267 -15.06 14.73 7.39
C PRO A 267 -14.45 13.51 6.71
N PHE A 268 -14.35 13.50 5.37
CA PHE A 268 -13.73 12.37 4.65
C PHE A 268 -12.29 12.14 5.09
N ILE A 269 -11.47 13.19 5.14
CA ILE A 269 -10.06 13.07 5.54
C ILE A 269 -9.97 12.50 6.95
N ILE A 270 -10.79 12.99 7.89
CA ILE A 270 -10.79 12.53 9.29
C ILE A 270 -11.20 11.05 9.38
N LEU A 271 -12.32 10.68 8.75
CA LEU A 271 -12.85 9.30 8.79
C LEU A 271 -11.84 8.31 8.20
N MET A 272 -11.25 8.65 7.04
CA MET A 272 -10.34 7.75 6.35
C MET A 272 -8.98 7.65 7.05
N THR A 273 -8.55 8.71 7.73
CA THR A 273 -7.36 8.66 8.61
C THR A 273 -7.57 7.63 9.72
N PHE A 274 -8.71 7.68 10.44
CA PHE A 274 -8.98 6.69 11.49
C PHE A 274 -9.14 5.28 10.94
N VAL A 275 -9.78 5.11 9.79
CA VAL A 275 -9.84 3.79 9.13
C VAL A 275 -8.43 3.27 8.81
N GLY A 276 -7.52 4.10 8.29
CA GLY A 276 -6.15 3.71 7.99
C GLY A 276 -5.35 3.34 9.24
N LEU A 277 -5.46 4.14 10.31
CA LEU A 277 -4.82 3.86 11.60
C LEU A 277 -5.37 2.59 12.25
N SER A 278 -6.68 2.40 12.26
CA SER A 278 -7.29 1.15 12.74
C SER A 278 -6.86 -0.06 11.91
N SER A 279 -6.74 0.09 10.59
CA SER A 279 -6.23 -0.98 9.72
C SER A 279 -4.80 -1.38 10.11
N ARG A 280 -3.95 -0.41 10.48
CA ARG A 280 -2.59 -0.68 10.95
C ARG A 280 -2.57 -1.45 12.26
N VAL A 281 -3.48 -1.15 13.18
CA VAL A 281 -3.60 -1.88 14.46
C VAL A 281 -4.04 -3.32 14.24
N LEU A 282 -5.07 -3.53 13.41
CA LEU A 282 -5.68 -4.84 13.20
C LEU A 282 -4.88 -5.75 12.27
N PHE A 283 -4.13 -5.17 11.33
CA PHE A 283 -3.29 -5.89 10.40
C PHE A 283 -1.85 -5.40 10.55
N PRO A 284 -1.05 -5.91 11.52
CA PRO A 284 0.35 -5.52 11.69
C PRO A 284 1.19 -5.77 10.44
N LYS A 285 2.38 -5.14 10.34
CA LYS A 285 3.24 -5.28 9.15
C LYS A 285 3.69 -6.74 9.07
N ALA A 286 3.33 -7.43 8.01
CA ALA A 286 3.97 -8.67 7.60
C ALA A 286 4.74 -8.41 6.31
N ASP A 287 5.78 -9.19 6.03
CA ASP A 287 6.71 -8.95 4.92
C ASP A 287 6.03 -8.87 3.54
N ASN A 288 4.85 -9.46 3.38
CA ASN A 288 4.08 -9.49 2.12
C ASN A 288 2.69 -8.84 2.21
N PHE A 289 2.39 -8.10 3.27
CA PHE A 289 1.11 -7.39 3.36
C PHE A 289 1.15 -6.11 2.52
N ASP A 290 0.24 -5.97 1.57
CA ASP A 290 0.03 -4.71 0.86
C ASP A 290 -0.83 -3.75 1.71
N PRO A 291 -0.27 -2.62 2.21
CA PRO A 291 -1.01 -1.64 3.02
C PRO A 291 -2.27 -1.09 2.34
N GLU A 292 -2.30 -1.06 1.01
CA GLU A 292 -3.45 -0.57 0.23
C GLU A 292 -4.68 -1.48 0.33
N LEU A 293 -4.52 -2.72 0.84
CA LEU A 293 -5.61 -3.66 1.07
C LEU A 293 -6.29 -3.50 2.44
N GLY A 294 -5.76 -2.64 3.32
CA GLY A 294 -6.23 -2.50 4.70
C GLY A 294 -7.72 -2.18 4.83
N LEU A 295 -8.24 -1.22 4.06
CA LEU A 295 -9.66 -0.85 4.12
C LEU A 295 -10.59 -1.96 3.60
N PRO A 296 -10.34 -2.56 2.41
CA PRO A 296 -11.13 -3.71 1.95
C PRO A 296 -11.14 -4.88 2.93
N MET A 297 -9.98 -5.22 3.53
CA MET A 297 -9.88 -6.31 4.51
C MET A 297 -10.62 -5.98 5.80
N LEU A 298 -10.46 -4.76 6.30
CA LEU A 298 -11.19 -4.29 7.47
C LEU A 298 -12.70 -4.42 7.27
N ALA A 299 -13.21 -4.03 6.10
CA ALA A 299 -14.63 -4.17 5.80
C ALA A 299 -15.07 -5.64 5.76
N MET A 300 -14.27 -6.53 5.15
CA MET A 300 -14.56 -7.96 5.06
C MET A 300 -14.61 -8.64 6.44
N ASP A 301 -13.68 -8.30 7.33
CA ASP A 301 -13.54 -8.97 8.63
C ASP A 301 -14.53 -8.46 9.67
N THR A 302 -15.00 -7.21 9.54
CA THR A 302 -15.76 -6.53 10.60
C THR A 302 -17.21 -6.20 10.23
N MET A 303 -17.56 -6.13 8.95
CA MET A 303 -18.90 -5.75 8.51
C MET A 303 -19.74 -6.94 8.07
N PRO A 304 -21.08 -6.91 8.29
CA PRO A 304 -21.97 -7.87 7.64
C PRO A 304 -21.98 -7.65 6.12
N ALA A 305 -22.45 -8.65 5.36
CA ALA A 305 -22.43 -8.64 3.89
C ALA A 305 -23.02 -7.37 3.24
N ILE A 306 -24.07 -6.79 3.83
CA ILE A 306 -24.66 -5.52 3.34
C ILE A 306 -23.67 -4.35 3.50
N GLY A 307 -22.94 -4.31 4.61
CA GLY A 307 -21.90 -3.31 4.88
C GLY A 307 -20.71 -3.46 3.94
N VAL A 308 -20.23 -4.70 3.74
CA VAL A 308 -19.21 -5.03 2.73
C VAL A 308 -19.64 -4.52 1.36
N GLY A 309 -20.87 -4.83 0.93
CA GLY A 309 -21.41 -4.33 -0.35
C GLY A 309 -21.49 -2.81 -0.44
N MET A 310 -21.76 -2.11 0.68
CA MET A 310 -21.78 -0.64 0.74
C MET A 310 -20.38 -0.04 0.60
N ILE A 311 -19.36 -0.64 1.22
CA ILE A 311 -17.96 -0.21 1.07
C ILE A 311 -17.46 -0.48 -0.34
N LEU A 312 -17.74 -1.67 -0.90
CA LEU A 312 -17.42 -1.97 -2.29
C LEU A 312 -18.08 -0.95 -3.23
N ALA A 313 -19.35 -0.60 -2.98
CA ALA A 313 -20.05 0.43 -3.74
C ALA A 313 -19.44 1.83 -3.56
N SER A 314 -18.87 2.14 -2.40
CA SER A 314 -18.19 3.41 -2.11
C SER A 314 -16.85 3.51 -2.83
N ILE A 315 -16.06 2.44 -2.85
CA ILE A 315 -14.79 2.38 -3.59
C ILE A 315 -15.06 2.54 -5.09
N PHE A 316 -16.06 1.82 -5.61
CA PHE A 316 -16.46 1.94 -7.02
C PHE A 316 -17.08 3.29 -7.36
N ALA A 317 -17.82 3.89 -6.43
CA ALA A 317 -18.34 5.25 -6.59
C ALA A 317 -17.20 6.26 -6.73
N ALA A 318 -16.15 6.15 -5.90
CA ALA A 318 -14.99 7.03 -5.92
C ALA A 318 -14.10 6.83 -7.16
N THR A 319 -13.82 5.58 -7.51
CA THR A 319 -12.94 5.26 -8.65
C THR A 319 -13.59 5.58 -9.99
N MET A 320 -14.88 5.25 -10.18
CA MET A 320 -15.58 5.52 -11.44
C MET A 320 -15.82 7.01 -11.66
N SER A 321 -16.23 7.77 -10.64
CA SER A 321 -16.44 9.23 -10.77
C SER A 321 -15.15 9.92 -11.21
N THR A 322 -14.02 9.52 -10.62
CA THR A 322 -12.72 10.08 -10.94
C THR A 322 -12.22 9.64 -12.31
N ALA A 323 -12.28 8.34 -12.63
CA ALA A 323 -11.82 7.82 -13.93
C ALA A 323 -12.64 8.38 -15.10
N ASP A 324 -13.97 8.47 -14.98
CA ASP A 324 -14.84 9.13 -15.96
C ASP A 324 -14.39 10.58 -16.21
N SER A 325 -14.18 11.33 -15.13
CA SER A 325 -13.77 12.73 -15.18
C SER A 325 -12.40 12.94 -15.83
N GLN A 326 -11.45 12.03 -15.56
CA GLN A 326 -10.11 12.06 -16.14
C GLN A 326 -10.14 11.72 -17.62
N VAL A 327 -10.85 10.65 -17.99
CA VAL A 327 -11.00 10.24 -19.40
C VAL A 327 -11.73 11.32 -20.21
N LEU A 328 -12.76 11.95 -19.65
CA LEU A 328 -13.44 13.08 -20.28
C LEU A 328 -12.53 14.30 -20.41
N ALA A 329 -11.73 14.63 -19.38
CA ALA A 329 -10.76 15.72 -19.45
C ALA A 329 -9.65 15.47 -20.49
N CYS A 330 -9.15 14.24 -20.60
CA CYS A 330 -8.24 13.81 -21.67
C CYS A 330 -8.90 13.93 -23.05
N THR A 331 -10.15 13.50 -23.16
CA THR A 331 -10.92 13.60 -24.40
C THR A 331 -11.01 15.06 -24.83
N ALA A 332 -11.39 15.96 -23.92
CA ALA A 332 -11.45 17.40 -24.18
C ALA A 332 -10.08 17.98 -24.56
N ALA A 333 -9.01 17.61 -23.86
CA ALA A 333 -7.64 18.04 -24.19
C ALA A 333 -7.24 17.60 -25.62
N ILE A 334 -7.61 16.40 -26.04
CA ILE A 334 -7.32 15.92 -27.39
C ILE A 334 -8.19 16.65 -28.43
N THR A 335 -9.49 16.76 -28.20
CA THR A 335 -10.44 17.30 -29.20
C THR A 335 -10.46 18.81 -29.29
N ASP A 336 -10.15 19.54 -28.20
CA ASP A 336 -10.21 21.01 -28.18
C ASP A 336 -8.82 21.65 -28.33
N ASP A 337 -7.74 20.97 -27.93
CA ASP A 337 -6.39 21.54 -27.92
C ASP A 337 -5.43 20.87 -28.93
N ILE A 338 -5.32 19.53 -28.94
CA ILE A 338 -4.38 18.82 -29.84
C ILE A 338 -4.90 18.79 -31.28
N LYS A 339 -6.18 18.44 -31.45
CA LYS A 339 -6.88 18.30 -32.73
C LYS A 339 -8.22 19.05 -32.71
N PRO A 340 -8.21 20.40 -32.68
CA PRO A 340 -9.42 21.23 -32.62
C PRO A 340 -10.44 20.94 -33.72
N GLU A 341 -10.00 20.41 -34.86
CA GLU A 341 -10.86 19.96 -35.96
C GLU A 341 -11.84 18.83 -35.57
N TRP A 342 -11.60 18.11 -34.47
CA TRP A 342 -12.45 17.00 -34.00
C TRP A 342 -13.51 17.42 -32.98
N ARG A 343 -13.46 18.67 -32.50
CA ARG A 343 -14.33 19.17 -31.42
C ARG A 343 -15.82 18.96 -31.62
N GLU A 344 -16.30 19.13 -32.85
CA GLU A 344 -17.73 19.00 -33.20
C GLU A 344 -18.08 17.59 -33.73
N ASP A 345 -17.08 16.72 -33.96
CA ASP A 345 -17.31 15.35 -34.41
C ASP A 345 -17.52 14.40 -33.23
N HIS A 346 -18.79 14.25 -32.85
CA HIS A 346 -19.23 13.40 -31.76
C HIS A 346 -18.80 11.93 -31.90
N LYS A 347 -18.69 11.41 -33.14
CA LYS A 347 -18.24 10.02 -33.35
C LYS A 347 -16.76 9.88 -33.03
N THR A 348 -15.96 10.85 -33.45
CA THR A 348 -14.52 10.88 -33.16
C THR A 348 -14.27 11.10 -31.67
N THR A 349 -15.01 12.01 -31.01
CA THR A 349 -14.94 12.21 -29.55
C THR A 349 -15.15 10.92 -28.78
N LYS A 350 -16.19 10.13 -29.11
CA LYS A 350 -16.44 8.82 -28.47
C LYS A 350 -15.33 7.80 -28.71
N LYS A 351 -14.73 7.80 -29.90
CA LYS A 351 -13.57 6.93 -30.20
C LYS A 351 -12.35 7.34 -29.38
N VAL A 352 -12.09 8.65 -29.26
CA VAL A 352 -11.00 9.19 -28.44
C VAL A 352 -11.18 8.79 -26.98
N THR A 353 -12.38 8.93 -26.42
CA THR A 353 -12.72 8.46 -25.06
C THR A 353 -12.38 6.99 -24.87
N LEU A 354 -12.76 6.12 -25.82
CA LEU A 354 -12.45 4.69 -25.77
C LEU A 354 -10.93 4.43 -25.79
N VAL A 355 -10.19 5.12 -26.66
CA VAL A 355 -8.74 4.98 -26.78
C VAL A 355 -8.04 5.43 -25.50
N VAL A 356 -8.47 6.53 -24.89
CA VAL A 356 -7.91 7.02 -23.61
C VAL A 356 -8.21 6.03 -22.50
N ALA A 357 -9.44 5.54 -22.39
CA ALA A 357 -9.80 4.53 -21.38
C ALA A 357 -8.98 3.24 -21.56
N ALA A 358 -8.79 2.78 -22.80
CA ALA A 358 -7.98 1.62 -23.12
C ALA A 358 -6.49 1.85 -22.80
N PHE A 359 -5.98 3.06 -23.04
CA PHE A 359 -4.60 3.43 -22.70
C PHE A 359 -4.38 3.46 -21.17
N ALA A 360 -5.29 4.06 -20.41
CA ALA A 360 -5.26 4.00 -18.94
C ALA A 360 -5.33 2.56 -18.41
N THR A 361 -6.16 1.72 -19.03
CA THR A 361 -6.26 0.29 -18.70
C THR A 361 -4.95 -0.44 -19.00
N ALA A 362 -4.30 -0.15 -20.11
CA ALA A 362 -3.00 -0.73 -20.46
C ALA A 362 -1.91 -0.33 -19.46
N ILE A 363 -1.90 0.92 -18.98
CA ILE A 363 -0.99 1.36 -17.91
C ILE A 363 -1.26 0.57 -16.62
N SER A 364 -2.53 0.42 -16.23
CA SER A 364 -2.92 -0.32 -15.01
C SER A 364 -2.51 -1.80 -15.09
N ILE A 365 -2.78 -2.46 -16.21
CA ILE A 365 -2.35 -3.85 -16.46
C ILE A 365 -0.83 -3.97 -16.48
N GLY A 366 -0.13 -3.04 -17.12
CA GLY A 366 1.34 -3.01 -17.12
C GLY A 366 1.91 -2.89 -15.71
N GLY A 367 1.25 -2.10 -14.84
CA GLY A 367 1.61 -1.95 -13.43
C GLY A 367 1.60 -3.25 -12.63
N LEU A 368 0.71 -4.20 -12.95
CA LEU A 368 0.66 -5.52 -12.29
C LEU A 368 1.94 -6.35 -12.46
N TYR A 369 2.67 -6.11 -13.54
CA TYR A 369 3.87 -6.87 -13.89
C TYR A 369 5.18 -6.14 -13.55
N VAL A 370 5.07 -4.95 -12.94
CA VAL A 370 6.22 -4.14 -12.51
C VAL A 370 6.17 -4.05 -10.99
N PRO A 371 7.22 -4.44 -10.25
CA PRO A 371 7.23 -4.35 -8.79
C PRO A 371 6.86 -2.95 -8.29
N GLY A 372 5.76 -2.86 -7.53
CA GLY A 372 5.20 -1.60 -7.01
C GLY A 372 4.56 -0.68 -8.06
N GLY A 373 4.40 -1.15 -9.30
CA GLY A 373 3.72 -0.45 -10.39
C GLY A 373 2.19 -0.44 -10.26
N ASP A 374 1.65 -1.29 -9.40
CA ASP A 374 0.25 -1.40 -9.00
C ASP A 374 -0.08 -0.54 -7.76
N SER A 375 0.88 0.20 -7.18
CA SER A 375 0.60 1.09 -6.06
C SER A 375 -0.27 2.27 -6.49
N VAL A 376 -1.51 2.28 -6.00
CA VAL A 376 -2.47 3.37 -6.22
C VAL A 376 -1.90 4.68 -5.68
N PHE A 377 -1.29 4.68 -4.49
CA PHE A 377 -0.67 5.87 -3.91
C PHE A 377 0.38 6.47 -4.85
N LYS A 378 1.37 5.67 -5.30
CA LYS A 378 2.47 6.15 -6.14
C LYS A 378 1.97 6.71 -7.47
N LEU A 379 1.03 6.02 -8.13
CA LEU A 379 0.46 6.46 -9.41
C LEU A 379 -0.30 7.79 -9.27
N VAL A 380 -1.11 7.93 -8.22
CA VAL A 380 -1.87 9.17 -7.97
C VAL A 380 -0.93 10.33 -7.64
N VAL A 381 0.01 10.10 -6.73
CA VAL A 381 1.03 11.09 -6.32
C VAL A 381 1.77 11.60 -7.55
N LEU A 382 2.31 10.70 -8.38
CA LEU A 382 3.02 11.10 -9.61
C LEU A 382 2.15 11.96 -10.52
N ALA A 383 0.89 11.58 -10.74
CA ALA A 383 -0.02 12.32 -11.60
C ALA A 383 -0.42 13.69 -11.05
N VAL A 384 -0.83 13.75 -9.77
CA VAL A 384 -1.29 14.98 -9.13
C VAL A 384 -0.16 15.99 -9.04
N TYR A 385 1.00 15.56 -8.53
CA TYR A 385 2.14 16.45 -8.38
C TYR A 385 2.75 16.82 -9.73
N GLY A 386 2.78 15.92 -10.71
CA GLY A 386 3.20 16.22 -12.09
C GLY A 386 2.38 17.33 -12.74
N LEU A 387 1.05 17.20 -12.73
CA LEU A 387 0.14 18.23 -13.25
C LEU A 387 0.21 19.51 -12.43
N GLY A 388 0.29 19.41 -11.11
CA GLY A 388 0.51 20.55 -10.22
C GLY A 388 1.74 21.35 -10.60
N SER A 389 2.87 20.69 -10.82
CA SER A 389 4.14 21.32 -11.22
C SER A 389 4.07 22.02 -12.57
N ILE A 390 3.29 21.49 -13.51
CA ILE A 390 3.11 22.08 -14.83
C ILE A 390 2.20 23.30 -14.77
N PHE A 391 1.02 23.16 -14.14
CA PHE A 391 -0.04 24.15 -14.23
C PHE A 391 0.05 25.24 -13.16
N VAL A 392 0.32 24.90 -11.90
CA VAL A 392 0.24 25.85 -10.78
C VAL A 392 1.21 27.02 -10.94
N PRO A 393 2.51 26.81 -11.28
CA PRO A 393 3.42 27.93 -11.51
C PRO A 393 2.94 28.85 -12.63
N LEU A 394 2.49 28.29 -13.76
CA LEU A 394 1.96 29.08 -14.88
C LEU A 394 0.71 29.88 -14.49
N LEU A 395 -0.21 29.26 -13.74
CA LEU A 395 -1.40 29.93 -13.24
C LEU A 395 -1.06 31.06 -12.27
N ILE A 396 -0.07 30.88 -11.40
CA ILE A 396 0.41 31.91 -10.47
C ILE A 396 1.02 33.09 -11.25
N ILE A 397 1.91 32.81 -12.20
CA ILE A 397 2.55 33.85 -13.03
C ILE A 397 1.51 34.65 -13.82
N ARG A 398 0.54 33.96 -14.46
CA ARG A 398 -0.57 34.61 -15.16
C ARG A 398 -1.49 35.38 -14.20
N TRP A 399 -1.78 34.83 -13.02
CA TRP A 399 -2.55 35.52 -11.98
C TRP A 399 -1.85 36.80 -11.52
N MET A 400 -0.52 36.79 -11.40
CA MET A 400 0.29 37.96 -11.09
C MET A 400 0.29 39.00 -12.22
N GLY A 401 -0.26 38.68 -13.40
CA GLY A 401 -0.41 39.60 -14.51
C GLY A 401 0.73 39.55 -15.52
N TYR A 402 1.72 38.67 -15.33
CA TYR A 402 2.72 38.40 -16.36
C TYR A 402 2.13 37.43 -17.39
N LYS A 403 2.21 37.78 -18.68
CA LYS A 403 1.69 36.95 -19.78
C LYS A 403 2.87 36.31 -20.51
N PRO A 404 3.29 35.09 -20.13
CA PRO A 404 4.38 34.41 -20.81
C PRO A 404 3.98 34.11 -22.26
N ASP A 405 4.89 34.34 -23.20
CA ASP A 405 4.72 33.89 -24.58
C ASP A 405 4.80 32.36 -24.70
N SER A 406 4.47 31.82 -25.88
CA SER A 406 4.49 30.38 -26.15
C SER A 406 5.80 29.70 -25.76
N THR A 407 6.95 30.30 -26.08
CA THR A 407 8.26 29.70 -25.78
C THR A 407 8.51 29.70 -24.29
N HIS A 408 8.18 30.80 -23.61
CA HIS A 408 8.29 30.92 -22.16
C HIS A 408 7.44 29.87 -21.44
N SER A 409 6.16 29.73 -21.82
CA SER A 409 5.28 28.71 -21.24
C SER A 409 5.79 27.28 -21.50
N ILE A 410 6.28 27.00 -22.71
CA ILE A 410 6.84 25.68 -23.03
C ILE A 410 8.05 25.36 -22.17
N VAL A 411 9.01 26.28 -22.03
CA VAL A 411 10.20 26.04 -21.21
C VAL A 411 9.83 25.80 -19.75
N MET A 412 8.87 26.55 -19.19
CA MET A 412 8.38 26.30 -17.83
C MET A 412 7.79 24.88 -17.68
N MET A 413 6.94 24.44 -18.61
CA MET A 413 6.32 23.10 -18.56
C MET A 413 7.34 21.98 -18.74
N VAL A 414 8.28 22.11 -19.68
CA VAL A 414 9.33 21.11 -19.91
C VAL A 414 10.27 21.02 -18.71
N SER A 415 10.58 22.15 -18.07
CA SER A 415 11.42 22.19 -16.86
C SER A 415 10.72 21.48 -15.69
N ALA A 416 9.44 21.77 -15.47
CA ALA A 416 8.63 21.08 -14.47
C ALA A 416 8.55 19.56 -14.74
N PHE A 417 8.18 19.18 -15.97
CA PHE A 417 8.07 17.77 -16.36
C PHE A 417 9.39 17.02 -16.15
N SER A 418 10.50 17.58 -16.63
CA SER A 418 11.82 16.96 -16.49
C SER A 418 12.22 16.81 -15.02
N ALA A 419 12.00 17.84 -14.20
CA ALA A 419 12.29 17.79 -12.77
C ALA A 419 11.44 16.74 -12.03
N VAL A 420 10.15 16.61 -12.36
CA VAL A 420 9.28 15.57 -11.78
C VAL A 420 9.77 14.17 -12.14
N ILE A 421 10.05 13.91 -13.41
CA ILE A 421 10.50 12.58 -13.86
C ILE A 421 11.88 12.25 -13.29
N LEU A 422 12.84 13.17 -13.36
CA LEU A 422 14.17 12.95 -12.79
C LEU A 422 14.08 12.68 -11.29
N TRP A 423 13.31 13.47 -10.55
CA TRP A 423 13.13 13.27 -9.10
C TRP A 423 12.50 11.92 -8.76
N SER A 424 11.48 11.50 -9.51
CA SER A 424 10.83 10.19 -9.31
C SER A 424 11.73 9.01 -9.67
N LEU A 425 12.74 9.18 -10.52
CA LEU A 425 13.68 8.13 -10.90
C LEU A 425 14.92 8.08 -9.99
N LEU A 426 15.24 9.17 -9.27
CA LEU A 426 16.43 9.25 -8.40
C LEU A 426 16.54 8.10 -7.38
N PRO A 427 15.47 7.67 -6.66
CA PRO A 427 15.60 6.59 -5.70
C PRO A 427 16.05 5.28 -6.34
N ALA A 428 15.56 4.96 -7.53
CA ALA A 428 15.94 3.76 -8.27
C ALA A 428 17.37 3.85 -8.83
N ILE A 429 17.85 5.06 -9.14
CA ILE A 429 19.21 5.29 -9.67
C ILE A 429 20.25 5.27 -8.54
N MET A 430 19.92 5.80 -7.36
CA MET A 430 20.86 6.01 -6.25
C MET A 430 20.66 5.03 -5.07
N ASP A 431 19.86 3.98 -5.25
CA ASP A 431 19.54 2.96 -4.24
C ASP A 431 19.08 3.52 -2.89
N TRP A 432 18.20 4.51 -2.97
CA TRP A 432 17.70 5.20 -1.79
C TRP A 432 16.47 4.46 -1.22
N LYS A 433 16.47 4.13 0.09
CA LYS A 433 15.30 3.59 0.82
C LYS A 433 14.14 4.58 0.83
N SER A 434 13.14 4.39 -0.03
CA SER A 434 12.13 5.40 -0.31
C SER A 434 10.79 5.07 0.35
N VAL A 435 10.42 5.74 1.44
CA VAL A 435 9.07 5.59 2.07
C VAL A 435 7.97 6.28 1.23
N ALA A 436 8.33 7.31 0.45
CA ALA A 436 7.47 7.95 -0.55
C ALA A 436 8.28 8.68 -1.66
N SER A 437 9.51 8.21 -1.90
CA SER A 437 10.63 8.82 -2.66
C SER A 437 11.12 10.18 -2.15
N ALA A 438 12.36 10.60 -2.41
CA ALA A 438 13.57 10.12 -1.72
C ALA A 438 13.63 10.75 -0.30
N ASP A 439 13.15 10.04 0.73
CA ASP A 439 12.81 10.44 2.13
C ASP A 439 11.86 11.60 2.38
N GLY A 440 10.81 11.71 1.57
CA GLY A 440 9.58 12.42 1.97
C GLY A 440 9.34 13.76 1.26
N VAL A 441 10.20 14.12 0.31
CA VAL A 441 9.95 15.27 -0.57
C VAL A 441 9.26 14.79 -1.85
N PHE A 442 8.00 15.16 -1.99
CA PHE A 442 7.20 14.83 -3.18
C PHE A 442 7.68 15.57 -4.44
N PRO A 443 7.46 15.00 -5.64
CA PRO A 443 7.92 15.57 -6.92
C PRO A 443 7.43 17.00 -7.21
N SER A 444 6.41 17.50 -6.51
CA SER A 444 5.96 18.88 -6.68
C SER A 444 7.00 19.92 -6.31
N VAL A 445 7.82 19.66 -5.29
CA VAL A 445 8.82 20.62 -4.82
C VAL A 445 9.82 20.92 -5.95
N PRO A 446 10.58 19.93 -6.46
CA PRO A 446 11.50 20.17 -7.58
C PRO A 446 10.76 20.54 -8.87
N GLY A 447 9.57 19.97 -9.13
CA GLY A 447 8.80 20.29 -10.33
C GLY A 447 8.34 21.75 -10.39
N MET A 448 7.68 22.24 -9.33
CA MET A 448 7.25 23.64 -9.26
C MET A 448 8.46 24.58 -9.16
N GLY A 449 9.48 24.19 -8.40
CA GLY A 449 10.73 24.94 -8.28
C GLY A 449 11.41 25.15 -9.64
N ALA A 450 11.51 24.10 -10.45
CA ALA A 450 12.09 24.18 -11.80
C ALA A 450 11.29 25.09 -12.74
N ALA A 451 9.95 25.04 -12.70
CA ALA A 451 9.13 25.95 -13.49
C ALA A 451 9.28 27.42 -13.07
N PHE A 452 9.33 27.71 -11.76
CA PHE A 452 9.58 29.08 -11.31
C PHE A 452 10.99 29.55 -11.66
N ALA A 453 12.01 28.70 -11.49
CA ALA A 453 13.38 29.01 -11.90
C ALA A 453 13.46 29.34 -13.39
N ALA A 454 12.83 28.51 -14.24
CA ALA A 454 12.73 28.76 -15.67
C ALA A 454 12.06 30.10 -15.99
N HIS A 455 10.97 30.44 -15.28
CA HIS A 455 10.29 31.73 -15.44
C HIS A 455 11.22 32.92 -15.14
N PHE A 456 11.88 32.92 -13.99
CA PHE A 456 12.75 34.02 -13.58
C PHE A 456 13.97 34.17 -14.50
N ILE A 457 14.59 33.05 -14.92
CA ILE A 457 15.71 33.05 -15.87
C ILE A 457 15.26 33.62 -17.22
N MET A 458 14.14 33.16 -17.76
CA MET A 458 13.64 33.64 -19.04
C MET A 458 13.21 35.09 -19.02
N ASN A 459 12.58 35.54 -17.93
CA ASN A 459 12.24 36.95 -17.75
C ASN A 459 13.51 37.82 -17.75
N ALA A 460 14.53 37.44 -16.99
CA ALA A 460 15.80 38.17 -16.94
C ALA A 460 16.52 38.22 -18.30
N MET A 461 16.46 37.14 -19.09
CA MET A 461 17.13 37.07 -20.39
C MET A 461 16.38 37.78 -21.51
N ARG A 462 15.04 37.71 -21.53
CA ARG A 462 14.22 38.12 -22.70
C ARG A 462 13.43 39.41 -22.47
N THR A 463 13.04 39.69 -21.23
CA THR A 463 12.19 40.85 -20.90
C THR A 463 12.60 41.48 -19.56
N PRO A 464 13.86 41.93 -19.41
CA PRO A 464 14.36 42.45 -18.12
C PRO A 464 13.62 43.71 -17.66
N ASP A 465 13.05 44.48 -18.59
CA ASP A 465 12.29 45.71 -18.28
C ASP A 465 10.87 45.42 -17.74
N VAL A 466 10.39 44.18 -17.90
CA VAL A 466 9.07 43.76 -17.40
C VAL A 466 9.27 43.02 -16.09
N SER A 467 8.63 43.48 -15.02
CA SER A 467 8.65 42.80 -13.72
C SER A 467 8.29 41.31 -13.88
N SER A 468 9.14 40.42 -13.39
CA SER A 468 8.85 38.98 -13.30
C SER A 468 7.60 38.70 -12.45
N LEU A 469 7.22 39.63 -11.57
CA LEU A 469 6.01 39.52 -10.76
C LEU A 469 4.77 40.13 -11.45
N GLY A 470 4.85 40.39 -12.76
CA GLY A 470 3.75 40.91 -13.57
C GLY A 470 3.34 42.31 -13.16
N ARG A 471 2.12 42.44 -12.61
CA ARG A 471 1.53 43.71 -12.13
C ARG A 471 2.14 44.19 -10.82
N PHE A 472 2.92 43.37 -10.14
CA PHE A 472 3.58 43.70 -8.90
C PHE A 472 5.04 44.11 -9.16
N ASN A 473 5.53 45.08 -8.41
CA ASN A 473 6.94 45.44 -8.41
C ASN A 473 7.69 44.60 -7.37
N TRP A 474 8.97 44.35 -7.63
CA TRP A 474 9.85 43.77 -6.62
C TRP A 474 9.88 44.66 -5.38
N PRO A 475 9.74 44.09 -4.16
CA PRO A 475 9.89 44.86 -2.93
C PRO A 475 11.31 45.43 -2.80
N ASP A 476 11.45 46.56 -2.13
CA ASP A 476 12.76 47.14 -1.81
C ASP A 476 13.64 46.15 -1.03
N SER A 477 14.98 46.21 -1.17
CA SER A 477 15.91 45.25 -0.53
C SER A 477 15.72 45.11 0.98
N LYS A 478 15.31 46.19 1.67
CA LYS A 478 14.97 46.15 3.10
C LYS A 478 13.74 45.27 3.37
N LYS A 479 12.68 45.40 2.55
CA LYS A 479 11.48 44.58 2.66
C LYS A 479 11.79 43.12 2.32
N ILE A 480 12.61 42.87 1.29
CA ILE A 480 13.07 41.51 0.97
C ILE A 480 13.79 40.90 2.17
N GLY A 481 14.73 41.63 2.78
CA GLY A 481 15.41 41.17 3.99
C GLY A 481 14.45 40.88 5.15
N THR A 482 13.44 41.74 5.36
CA THR A 482 12.39 41.50 6.36
C THR A 482 11.55 40.27 6.05
N PHE A 483 11.10 40.09 4.80
CA PHE A 483 10.34 38.91 4.37
C PHE A 483 11.16 37.63 4.51
N ALA A 484 12.42 37.65 4.09
CA ALA A 484 13.34 36.53 4.24
C ALA A 484 13.50 36.16 5.73
N ALA A 485 13.69 37.14 6.61
CA ALA A 485 13.77 36.90 8.05
C ALA A 485 12.46 36.32 8.64
N ILE A 486 11.30 36.85 8.23
CA ILE A 486 9.98 36.36 8.66
C ILE A 486 9.75 34.89 8.26
N ILE A 487 10.36 34.43 7.18
CA ILE A 487 10.26 33.04 6.72
C ILE A 487 11.35 32.17 7.36
N ILE A 488 12.62 32.58 7.26
CA ILE A 488 13.78 31.76 7.66
C ILE A 488 13.81 31.55 9.18
N ILE A 489 13.46 32.56 10.00
CA ILE A 489 13.53 32.43 11.46
C ILE A 489 12.57 31.35 11.99
N PRO A 490 11.26 31.37 11.63
CA PRO A 490 10.36 30.28 12.01
C PRO A 490 10.77 28.92 11.46
N LEU A 491 11.26 28.84 10.22
CA LEU A 491 11.73 27.58 9.64
C LEU A 491 12.94 27.03 10.41
N ALA A 492 13.92 27.88 10.74
CA ALA A 492 15.06 27.48 11.56
C ALA A 492 14.63 27.02 12.96
N GLY A 493 13.63 27.67 13.56
CA GLY A 493 13.04 27.23 14.82
C GLY A 493 12.32 25.89 14.70
N LEU A 494 11.58 25.66 13.61
CA LEU A 494 10.92 24.39 13.32
C LEU A 494 11.95 23.26 13.13
N GLU A 495 13.01 23.48 12.35
CA GLU A 495 14.08 22.49 12.18
C GLU A 495 14.84 22.22 13.47
N ALA A 496 15.16 23.26 14.26
CA ALA A 496 15.82 23.07 15.56
C ALA A 496 14.94 22.27 16.53
N THR A 497 13.62 22.50 16.49
CA THR A 497 12.66 21.70 17.27
C THR A 497 12.62 20.27 16.76
N TYR A 498 12.52 20.08 15.43
CA TYR A 498 12.52 18.77 14.81
C TYR A 498 13.77 17.97 15.18
N LEU A 499 14.97 18.54 15.05
CA LEU A 499 16.22 17.88 15.43
C LEU A 499 16.31 17.56 16.93
N ALA A 500 15.55 18.24 17.79
CA ALA A 500 15.51 17.99 19.22
C ALA A 500 14.42 16.99 19.63
N THR A 501 13.37 16.81 18.82
CA THR A 501 12.19 16.00 19.17
C THR A 501 11.89 14.86 18.19
N ALA A 502 12.63 14.77 17.09
CA ALA A 502 12.46 13.71 16.11
C ALA A 502 12.70 12.36 16.80
N PRO A 503 11.83 11.38 16.58
CA PRO A 503 12.09 10.03 17.05
C PRO A 503 13.34 9.49 16.36
N ASP A 504 14.04 8.58 17.04
CA ASP A 504 15.06 7.77 16.39
C ASP A 504 14.45 7.04 15.19
N ALA A 505 15.30 6.71 14.22
CA ALA A 505 14.94 5.99 13.01
C ALA A 505 13.93 4.87 13.30
N MET A 506 12.95 4.65 12.42
CA MET A 506 12.13 3.44 12.52
C MET A 506 13.11 2.28 12.53
N VAL A 507 13.24 1.63 13.69
CA VAL A 507 13.96 0.37 13.80
C VAL A 507 13.19 -0.52 12.85
N SER A 508 13.82 -0.89 11.73
CA SER A 508 13.24 -1.87 10.85
C SER A 508 12.78 -3.02 11.75
N SER A 509 11.53 -3.43 11.63
CA SER A 509 11.02 -4.63 12.28
C SER A 509 11.81 -5.89 11.86
N GLU A 510 12.76 -5.75 10.94
CA GLU A 510 13.86 -6.68 10.76
C GLU A 510 14.89 -6.46 11.87
N PRO A 511 15.06 -7.44 12.77
CA PRO A 511 16.15 -7.42 13.74
C PRO A 511 17.47 -7.25 13.02
N ALA A 512 18.39 -6.46 13.59
CA ALA A 512 19.75 -6.40 13.06
C ALA A 512 20.29 -7.83 12.93
N PRO A 513 20.92 -8.21 11.80
CA PRO A 513 21.33 -9.59 11.54
C PRO A 513 22.30 -10.13 12.61
N ASP A 514 23.03 -9.22 13.28
CA ASP A 514 23.98 -9.54 14.37
C ASP A 514 23.37 -9.44 15.78
N SER A 515 22.08 -9.13 15.91
CA SER A 515 21.42 -9.06 17.23
C SER A 515 21.22 -10.46 17.81
N MET A 516 21.46 -10.58 19.11
CA MET A 516 21.31 -11.83 19.85
C MET A 516 19.87 -12.00 20.32
N TRP A 517 19.30 -13.18 20.06
CA TRP A 517 17.92 -13.50 20.45
C TRP A 517 17.90 -14.78 21.28
N THR A 518 16.87 -14.88 22.12
CA THR A 518 16.49 -16.11 22.82
C THR A 518 15.33 -16.74 22.07
N LEU A 519 15.50 -18.01 21.66
CA LEU A 519 14.45 -18.82 21.07
C LEU A 519 13.94 -19.82 22.11
N SER A 520 12.65 -19.75 22.41
CA SER A 520 11.95 -20.78 23.20
C SER A 520 11.03 -21.57 22.27
N VAL A 521 11.19 -22.89 22.24
CA VAL A 521 10.37 -23.79 21.43
C VAL A 521 9.51 -24.64 22.36
N GLU A 522 8.21 -24.68 22.07
CA GLU A 522 7.27 -25.53 22.77
C GLU A 522 7.00 -26.79 21.93
N GLY A 523 7.18 -27.95 22.56
CA GLY A 523 6.93 -29.25 21.94
C GLY A 523 6.09 -30.17 22.82
N GLU A 524 5.34 -31.06 22.18
CA GLU A 524 4.61 -32.15 22.84
C GLU A 524 5.47 -33.40 22.85
N ASP A 525 5.60 -34.06 24.00
CA ASP A 525 6.34 -35.32 24.16
C ASP A 525 5.36 -36.51 24.19
N ILE A 526 5.58 -37.48 23.30
CA ILE A 526 4.72 -38.66 23.13
C ILE A 526 5.59 -39.90 23.23
N TRP A 527 5.23 -40.83 24.13
CA TRP A 527 5.94 -42.09 24.35
C TRP A 527 5.04 -43.29 24.03
N THR A 528 5.63 -44.28 23.34
CA THR A 528 5.01 -45.57 23.05
C THR A 528 5.98 -46.69 23.42
N GLU A 529 5.45 -47.80 23.92
CA GLU A 529 6.22 -48.99 24.28
C GLU A 529 5.61 -50.20 23.57
N GLU A 530 6.46 -50.99 22.91
CA GLU A 530 6.10 -52.27 22.30
C GLU A 530 6.90 -53.38 22.99
N THR A 531 6.25 -54.50 23.29
CA THR A 531 6.84 -55.63 24.01
C THR A 531 6.62 -56.91 23.23
N ILE A 532 7.70 -57.65 22.97
CA ILE A 532 7.70 -58.91 22.23
C ILE A 532 8.49 -59.95 23.04
N LEU A 533 7.98 -61.18 23.03
CA LEU A 533 8.70 -62.34 23.54
C LEU A 533 9.56 -62.90 22.40
N ILE A 534 10.87 -62.86 22.56
CA ILE A 534 11.84 -63.42 21.61
C ILE A 534 12.30 -64.77 22.17
N SER A 535 12.52 -65.76 21.31
CA SER A 535 13.12 -67.03 21.72
C SER A 535 14.62 -67.03 21.51
N ASP A 536 15.35 -67.77 22.36
CA ASP A 536 16.77 -68.05 22.20
C ASP A 536 17.20 -68.36 20.76
N GLY A 537 18.17 -67.60 20.24
CA GLY A 537 18.70 -67.75 18.89
C GLY A 537 17.79 -67.25 17.76
N ALA A 538 16.62 -66.68 18.09
CA ALA A 538 15.75 -66.00 17.14
C ALA A 538 16.14 -64.52 16.97
N THR A 539 15.61 -63.92 15.92
CA THR A 539 15.74 -62.48 15.64
C THR A 539 14.36 -61.97 15.32
N GLU A 540 13.89 -60.99 16.09
CA GLU A 540 12.61 -60.33 15.86
C GLU A 540 12.83 -58.86 15.53
N SER A 541 11.89 -58.29 14.78
CA SER A 541 11.93 -56.91 14.30
C SER A 541 10.80 -56.09 14.92
N PHE A 542 11.15 -54.95 15.51
CA PHE A 542 10.20 -53.95 15.95
C PHE A 542 10.02 -52.90 14.86
N TYR A 543 8.76 -52.55 14.56
CA TYR A 543 8.42 -51.59 13.51
C TYR A 543 7.81 -50.33 14.12
N PHE A 544 8.39 -49.18 13.82
CA PHE A 544 7.98 -47.90 14.37
C PHE A 544 7.49 -46.98 13.26
N ASP A 545 6.25 -46.50 13.37
CA ASP A 545 5.74 -45.43 12.53
C ASP A 545 6.29 -44.09 13.03
N VAL A 546 6.96 -43.36 12.14
CA VAL A 546 7.51 -42.04 12.38
C VAL A 546 6.61 -41.00 11.72
N PRO A 547 5.88 -40.18 12.51
CA PRO A 547 5.03 -39.14 11.96
C PRO A 547 5.82 -38.05 11.23
N SER A 548 5.23 -37.53 10.16
CA SER A 548 5.75 -36.39 9.39
C SER A 548 6.10 -35.13 10.21
N ASP A 549 5.50 -34.94 11.39
CA ASP A 549 5.71 -33.77 12.25
C ASP A 549 6.62 -34.01 13.47
N ALA A 550 7.22 -35.19 13.58
CA ALA A 550 8.22 -35.49 14.58
C ALA A 550 9.53 -34.76 14.29
N VAL A 551 10.15 -34.14 15.31
CA VAL A 551 11.39 -33.34 15.17
C VAL A 551 12.59 -33.97 15.86
N LEU A 552 12.33 -34.78 16.89
CA LEU A 552 13.32 -35.56 17.63
C LEU A 552 12.68 -36.89 18.03
N ILE A 553 13.42 -37.99 17.89
CA ILE A 553 12.98 -39.34 18.25
C ILE A 553 14.05 -40.00 19.12
N THR A 554 13.66 -40.58 20.25
CA THR A 554 14.53 -41.26 21.20
C THR A 554 14.13 -42.73 21.31
N PHE A 555 15.11 -43.63 21.27
CA PHE A 555 14.89 -45.07 21.38
C PHE A 555 15.58 -45.63 22.63
N ILE A 556 14.82 -46.40 23.42
CA ILE A 556 15.28 -47.05 24.65
C ILE A 556 14.84 -48.51 24.61
N LEU A 557 15.83 -49.41 24.68
CA LEU A 557 15.63 -50.84 24.83
C LEU A 557 15.58 -51.19 26.31
N ASN A 558 14.48 -51.78 26.76
CA ASN A 558 14.38 -52.36 28.09
C ASN A 558 14.39 -53.89 27.96
N TYR A 559 15.43 -54.50 28.54
CA TYR A 559 15.52 -55.94 28.64
C TYR A 559 15.05 -56.39 30.02
N SER A 560 14.02 -57.23 30.07
CA SER A 560 13.57 -57.91 31.28
C SER A 560 13.60 -59.42 31.09
N GLU A 561 14.45 -60.08 31.87
CA GLU A 561 14.55 -61.53 31.88
C GLU A 561 13.29 -62.14 32.55
N SER A 562 12.51 -62.89 31.79
CA SER A 562 11.40 -63.66 32.33
C SER A 562 11.94 -64.95 32.95
N ASN A 563 11.96 -65.01 34.28
CA ASN A 563 11.81 -66.26 35.04
C ASN A 563 13.02 -67.22 35.24
N GLU A 564 14.25 -66.72 35.32
CA GLU A 564 15.33 -67.49 35.98
C GLU A 564 15.09 -67.54 37.50
N GLY A 565 14.66 -68.70 38.01
CA GLY A 565 14.46 -68.97 39.44
C GLY A 565 15.74 -69.03 40.28
N GLY A 566 16.73 -68.17 40.00
CA GLY A 566 18.05 -68.14 40.62
C GLY A 566 18.31 -66.85 41.41
N VAL A 567 19.22 -66.91 42.39
CA VAL A 567 19.56 -65.80 43.31
C VAL A 567 20.50 -64.75 42.65
N LEU A 568 20.78 -64.88 41.35
CA LEU A 568 21.65 -63.98 40.57
C LEU A 568 21.01 -63.77 39.20
N ALA A 569 20.65 -62.53 38.85
CA ALA A 569 20.22 -62.17 37.49
C ALA A 569 21.43 -62.29 36.55
N VAL A 570 21.32 -63.11 35.51
CA VAL A 570 22.40 -63.32 34.54
C VAL A 570 22.00 -62.59 33.26
N CYS A 571 22.86 -61.71 32.77
CA CYS A 571 22.54 -60.93 31.56
C CYS A 571 22.99 -61.68 30.30
N ASP A 572 22.14 -61.70 29.28
CA ASP A 572 22.35 -62.40 28.00
C ASP A 572 23.06 -61.55 26.97
N ASP A 573 23.71 -62.23 26.03
CA ASP A 573 24.36 -61.59 24.89
C ASP A 573 23.29 -61.17 23.87
N ILE A 574 23.02 -59.87 23.81
CA ILE A 574 22.07 -59.26 22.88
C ILE A 574 22.83 -58.56 21.77
N GLU A 575 22.36 -58.73 20.54
CA GLU A 575 22.85 -58.03 19.35
C GLU A 575 21.67 -57.27 18.71
N THR A 576 21.79 -55.94 18.60
CA THR A 576 20.80 -55.12 17.90
C THR A 576 21.32 -54.68 16.53
N SER A 577 20.46 -54.65 15.53
CA SER A 577 20.74 -54.01 14.24
C SER A 577 19.54 -53.16 13.80
N HIS A 578 19.75 -52.15 12.98
CA HIS A 578 18.69 -51.26 12.54
C HIS A 578 18.68 -51.08 11.02
N ASP A 579 17.49 -50.90 10.44
CA ASP A 579 17.30 -50.55 9.03
C ASP A 579 16.67 -49.17 8.92
N LEU A 580 17.46 -48.20 8.43
CA LEU A 580 17.08 -46.80 8.25
C LEU A 580 16.73 -46.48 6.79
N SER A 581 16.62 -47.46 5.90
CA SER A 581 16.48 -47.23 4.46
C SER A 581 15.19 -46.52 4.04
N GLU A 582 14.12 -46.65 4.83
CA GLU A 582 12.83 -45.97 4.61
C GLU A 582 12.70 -44.64 5.37
N LEU A 583 13.72 -44.25 6.15
CA LEU A 583 13.67 -43.02 6.95
C LEU A 583 13.86 -41.78 6.07
N SER A 584 13.06 -40.75 6.36
CA SER A 584 13.19 -39.43 5.73
C SER A 584 14.62 -38.87 5.88
N PRO A 585 15.26 -38.39 4.80
CA PRO A 585 16.67 -37.96 4.79
C PRO A 585 16.97 -36.78 5.73
N GLU A 586 15.95 -36.06 6.17
CA GLU A 586 16.02 -34.94 7.11
C GLU A 586 16.55 -35.35 8.49
N PHE A 587 16.43 -36.61 8.90
CA PHE A 587 16.92 -37.12 10.19
C PHE A 587 18.44 -37.42 10.24
N ASN A 588 19.18 -37.14 9.18
CA ASN A 588 20.57 -37.61 9.00
C ASN A 588 21.67 -36.64 9.50
N ASN A 589 21.39 -35.81 10.51
CA ASN A 589 22.17 -34.59 10.79
C ASN A 589 23.06 -34.61 12.05
N GLY A 590 23.52 -35.78 12.50
CA GLY A 590 24.58 -35.87 13.53
C GLY A 590 24.28 -36.74 14.76
N SER A 591 23.15 -37.46 14.79
CA SER A 591 22.86 -38.49 15.80
C SER A 591 22.20 -39.68 15.12
N GLY A 592 22.63 -40.90 15.49
CA GLY A 592 22.18 -42.15 14.91
C GLY A 592 21.77 -43.16 15.97
N ILE A 593 21.12 -44.23 15.55
CA ILE A 593 20.87 -45.41 16.38
C ILE A 593 22.19 -46.20 16.43
N SER A 594 22.60 -46.59 17.63
CA SER A 594 23.79 -47.42 17.83
C SER A 594 23.40 -48.89 17.91
N ASP A 595 24.19 -49.73 17.25
CA ASP A 595 24.11 -51.17 17.41
C ASP A 595 24.78 -51.57 18.72
N LEU A 596 24.00 -52.12 19.64
CA LEU A 596 24.50 -52.67 20.89
C LEU A 596 24.86 -54.14 20.70
N SER A 597 26.01 -54.55 21.23
CA SER A 597 26.42 -55.95 21.27
C SER A 597 27.08 -56.28 22.62
N GLY A 598 26.62 -57.33 23.27
CA GLY A 598 27.19 -57.86 24.51
C GLY A 598 26.16 -58.16 25.59
N LYS A 599 26.63 -58.42 26.82
CA LYS A 599 25.79 -58.75 27.98
C LYS A 599 24.98 -57.54 28.45
N LEU A 600 23.68 -57.51 28.12
CA LEU A 600 22.79 -56.39 28.42
C LEU A 600 21.63 -56.81 29.32
N CYS A 601 21.24 -55.93 30.23
CA CYS A 601 20.08 -56.10 31.10
C CYS A 601 19.57 -54.74 31.59
N GLY A 602 18.27 -54.64 31.85
CA GLY A 602 17.64 -53.37 32.24
C GLY A 602 17.51 -52.38 31.08
N SER A 603 17.51 -51.08 31.39
CA SER A 603 17.27 -50.00 30.42
C SER A 603 18.55 -49.56 29.73
N ASN A 604 18.57 -49.64 28.40
CA ASN A 604 19.70 -49.34 27.53
C ASN A 604 19.27 -48.37 26.43
N GLY A 605 19.93 -47.20 26.34
CA GLY A 605 19.64 -46.23 25.28
C GLY A 605 20.22 -46.68 23.95
N LEU A 606 19.37 -46.79 22.92
CA LEU A 606 19.80 -47.17 21.57
C LEU A 606 20.32 -45.97 20.78
N GLY A 607 19.70 -44.80 20.93
CA GLY A 607 20.12 -43.58 20.25
C GLY A 607 19.01 -42.56 20.06
N VAL A 608 19.35 -41.46 19.40
CA VAL A 608 18.42 -40.35 19.12
C VAL A 608 18.55 -39.97 17.65
N LEU A 609 17.42 -39.80 16.96
CA LEU A 609 17.34 -39.25 15.61
C LEU A 609 16.80 -37.82 15.69
N LYS A 610 17.43 -36.88 14.99
CA LYS A 610 17.07 -35.45 15.02
C LYS A 610 17.10 -34.86 13.63
N THR A 611 16.17 -33.95 13.34
CA THR A 611 16.17 -33.21 12.06
C THR A 611 17.00 -31.94 12.06
N VAL A 612 17.53 -31.56 13.23
CA VAL A 612 18.32 -30.35 13.44
C VAL A 612 19.62 -30.68 14.18
N ALA A 613 20.70 -30.01 13.78
CA ALA A 613 21.98 -30.07 14.49
C ALA A 613 21.91 -29.31 15.84
N ASP A 614 22.94 -29.43 16.67
CA ASP A 614 23.03 -28.70 17.94
C ASP A 614 22.90 -27.19 17.69
N HIS A 615 21.85 -26.60 18.27
CA HIS A 615 21.51 -25.18 18.17
C HIS A 615 21.66 -24.53 19.54
N SER A 616 22.21 -23.32 19.58
CA SER A 616 22.34 -22.54 20.81
C SER A 616 21.06 -21.76 21.06
N GLU A 617 20.53 -21.82 22.28
CA GLU A 617 19.41 -20.98 22.73
C GLU A 617 19.71 -19.47 22.55
N LYS A 618 21.00 -19.12 22.57
CA LYS A 618 21.53 -17.77 22.31
C LYS A 618 22.29 -17.76 21.01
N ASP A 619 21.66 -17.24 19.97
CA ASP A 619 22.23 -17.10 18.64
C ASP A 619 21.66 -15.85 17.94
N THR A 620 22.18 -15.54 16.76
CA THR A 620 21.70 -14.48 15.87
C THR A 620 20.28 -14.76 15.41
N TYR A 621 19.53 -13.69 15.11
CA TYR A 621 18.18 -13.79 14.56
C TYR A 621 18.12 -14.68 13.31
N GLU A 622 19.06 -14.50 12.37
CA GLU A 622 19.14 -15.34 11.16
C GLU A 622 19.35 -16.82 11.48
N SER A 623 20.14 -17.14 12.50
CA SER A 623 20.37 -18.53 12.91
C SER A 623 19.08 -19.15 13.46
N HIS A 624 18.33 -18.41 14.27
CA HIS A 624 17.05 -18.87 14.81
C HIS A 624 15.99 -19.07 13.73
N ILE A 625 15.89 -18.17 12.75
CA ILE A 625 14.95 -18.33 11.64
C ILE A 625 15.29 -19.56 10.80
N LYS A 626 16.57 -19.74 10.43
CA LYS A 626 17.03 -20.94 9.72
C LYS A 626 16.80 -22.22 10.52
N PHE A 627 16.85 -22.14 11.85
CA PHE A 627 16.54 -23.26 12.73
C PHE A 627 15.03 -23.57 12.74
N ILE A 628 14.16 -22.56 12.88
CA ILE A 628 12.70 -22.72 12.84
C ILE A 628 12.23 -23.28 11.50
N GLU A 629 12.77 -22.78 10.38
CA GLU A 629 12.47 -23.32 9.04
C GLU A 629 12.78 -24.81 8.95
N ARG A 630 13.87 -25.27 9.58
CA ARG A 630 14.22 -26.71 9.63
C ARG A 630 13.27 -27.53 10.50
N LEU A 631 12.66 -26.94 11.53
CA LEU A 631 11.64 -27.63 12.35
C LEU A 631 10.34 -27.82 11.56
N GLN A 632 10.06 -26.96 10.58
CA GLN A 632 8.82 -26.93 9.78
C GLN A 632 8.94 -27.62 8.41
N VAL A 633 10.05 -28.29 8.12
CA VAL A 633 10.21 -29.03 6.86
C VAL A 633 9.16 -30.13 6.77
N GLU A 634 8.38 -30.13 5.70
CA GLU A 634 7.44 -31.21 5.37
C GLU A 634 8.19 -32.52 5.15
N LYS A 635 7.86 -33.54 5.94
CA LYS A 635 8.41 -34.90 5.83
C LYS A 635 7.31 -35.85 5.38
N GLN A 636 7.71 -36.97 4.79
CA GLN A 636 6.78 -38.06 4.55
C GLN A 636 6.73 -38.96 5.78
N ASP A 637 5.55 -39.53 6.07
CA ASP A 637 5.44 -40.59 7.06
C ASP A 637 6.38 -41.73 6.65
N SER A 638 7.18 -42.21 7.60
CA SER A 638 8.20 -43.23 7.35
C SER A 638 8.12 -44.33 8.40
N SER A 639 8.61 -45.52 8.04
CA SER A 639 8.71 -46.63 8.98
C SER A 639 10.18 -46.91 9.30
N LEU A 640 10.45 -47.36 10.53
CA LEU A 640 11.77 -47.77 10.97
C LEU A 640 11.70 -49.19 11.53
N ALA A 641 12.68 -50.04 11.18
CA ALA A 641 12.83 -51.35 11.79
C ALA A 641 14.07 -51.44 12.70
N ILE A 642 13.88 -51.92 13.93
CA ILE A 642 14.98 -52.31 14.84
C ILE A 642 14.90 -53.81 15.07
N ASN A 643 15.94 -54.53 14.66
CA ASN A 643 16.06 -55.96 14.83
C ASN A 643 16.83 -56.26 16.12
N VAL A 644 16.31 -57.17 16.93
CA VAL A 644 16.95 -57.64 18.15
C VAL A 644 17.16 -59.14 18.05
N LYS A 645 18.40 -59.57 18.24
CA LYS A 645 18.82 -60.97 18.25
C LYS A 645 19.36 -61.31 19.64
N ILE A 646 18.89 -62.42 20.18
CA ILE A 646 19.36 -62.97 21.45
C ILE A 646 20.24 -64.18 21.12
N ASP A 647 21.52 -64.13 21.49
CA ASP A 647 22.40 -65.29 21.34
C ASP A 647 22.15 -66.28 22.49
N VAL A 648 22.01 -67.55 22.14
CA VAL A 648 21.66 -68.66 23.04
C VAL A 648 22.53 -68.66 24.29
N ASP A 649 21.89 -68.71 25.46
CA ASP A 649 22.56 -68.81 26.75
C ASP A 649 23.52 -70.02 26.80
N ARG A 650 24.73 -69.79 27.34
CA ARG A 650 25.69 -70.87 27.63
C ARG A 650 25.53 -71.41 29.05
N GLY A 651 24.67 -70.80 29.87
CA GLY A 651 24.13 -71.36 31.11
C GLY A 651 23.11 -72.45 30.81
N THR A 652 23.04 -73.48 31.64
CA THR A 652 22.03 -74.54 31.52
C THR A 652 20.75 -74.10 32.23
N PRO A 653 19.63 -73.82 31.53
CA PRO A 653 18.39 -73.42 32.19
C PRO A 653 17.85 -74.59 33.01
N LEU A 654 17.63 -74.37 34.32
CA LEU A 654 17.13 -75.40 35.23
C LEU A 654 15.64 -75.73 35.02
N ASN A 655 14.89 -74.88 34.30
CA ASN A 655 13.44 -75.00 34.11
C ASN A 655 12.99 -75.08 32.64
N GLY A 656 13.91 -75.12 31.66
CA GLY A 656 13.55 -75.19 30.24
C GLY A 656 12.77 -73.98 29.74
N ASP A 657 13.05 -72.79 30.30
CA ASP A 657 12.59 -71.53 29.72
C ASP A 657 13.28 -71.31 28.37
N SER A 658 12.58 -70.66 27.44
CA SER A 658 13.05 -70.48 26.06
C SER A 658 12.56 -69.15 25.46
N GLY A 659 12.24 -68.18 26.31
CA GLY A 659 11.80 -66.87 25.82
C GLY A 659 12.09 -65.73 26.78
N GLU A 660 12.55 -64.62 26.21
CA GLU A 660 12.94 -63.41 26.91
C GLU A 660 11.95 -62.28 26.56
N GLU A 661 11.48 -61.54 27.57
CA GLU A 661 10.57 -60.41 27.37
C GLU A 661 11.37 -59.12 27.09
N ILE A 662 11.33 -58.67 25.84
CA ILE A 662 12.01 -57.45 25.40
C ILE A 662 10.97 -56.38 25.10
N SER A 663 11.11 -55.22 25.75
CA SER A 663 10.35 -54.03 25.38
C SER A 663 11.25 -52.97 24.75
N ILE A 664 10.81 -52.41 23.62
CA ILE A 664 11.39 -51.19 23.06
C ILE A 664 10.40 -50.07 23.28
N SER A 665 10.87 -49.04 23.97
CA SER A 665 10.16 -47.77 24.09
C SER A 665 10.77 -46.75 23.15
N TYR A 666 9.91 -46.06 22.42
CA TYR A 666 10.32 -44.91 21.62
C TYR A 666 9.45 -43.70 21.96
N GLY A 667 10.09 -42.55 22.04
CA GLY A 667 9.45 -41.28 22.29
C GLY A 667 9.80 -40.28 21.20
N TYR A 668 8.84 -39.45 20.78
CA TYR A 668 9.12 -38.36 19.84
C TYR A 668 8.50 -37.04 20.29
N ILE A 669 9.18 -35.96 19.91
CA ILE A 669 8.74 -34.59 20.17
C ILE A 669 8.09 -34.03 18.91
N ARG A 670 6.89 -33.46 19.06
CA ARG A 670 6.18 -32.69 18.03
C ARG A 670 6.35 -31.20 18.29
N TYR A 671 6.70 -30.43 17.25
CA TYR A 671 6.74 -28.97 17.34
C TYR A 671 5.32 -28.37 17.40
N ILE A 672 5.05 -27.49 18.38
CA ILE A 672 3.76 -26.78 18.53
C ILE A 672 3.90 -25.30 18.16
N SER A 673 4.79 -24.61 18.88
CA SER A 673 4.91 -23.15 18.81
C SER A 673 6.33 -22.71 19.15
N HIS A 674 6.66 -21.46 18.84
CA HIS A 674 7.91 -20.84 19.28
C HIS A 674 7.67 -19.39 19.71
N ASN A 675 8.59 -18.88 20.52
CA ASN A 675 8.66 -17.48 20.88
C ASN A 675 10.11 -16.98 20.73
N LEU A 676 10.27 -15.82 20.11
CA LEU A 676 11.54 -15.14 19.91
C LEU A 676 11.56 -13.86 20.73
N THR A 677 12.54 -13.75 21.62
CA THR A 677 12.71 -12.56 22.48
C THR A 677 14.13 -12.01 22.31
N GLN A 678 14.24 -10.72 22.01
CA GLN A 678 15.53 -10.04 21.87
C GLN A 678 16.24 -9.97 23.22
N ILE A 679 17.56 -10.24 23.24
CA ILE A 679 18.39 -10.07 24.43
C ILE A 679 18.86 -8.61 24.46
N GLU A 680 18.55 -7.88 25.54
CA GLU A 680 19.00 -6.49 25.78
C GLU A 680 20.53 -6.35 25.88
#